data_AF-A0A448YRQ1-F1
#
_entry.id   AF-A0A448YRQ1-F1
#
_cell.length_a   1.000
_cell.length_b   1.000
_cell.length_c   1.000
_cell.angle_alpha   90.00
_cell.angle_beta   90.00
_cell.angle_gamma   90.00
#
_symmetry.space_group_name_H-M   'P 1'
#
loop_
_entity.id
_entity.type
_entity.pdbx_description
1 polymer ?
#
loop_
_entity_poly.entity_id
_entity_poly.type
_entity_poly.pdbx_seq_one_letter_code
_entity_poly.pdbx_strand_id
1 'polypeptide(L)'
;MGKLVLFDQMENVRFNGTSHENPLIFIFESVIVILNSEASEIVLMQKVNNEERVSSVYADETNNSIVVNFTTLQLPEITFDTGNRILLQKWTKILKLFVERTKGDDNHPFYGRSAKSTTIGDFVPLIQVSTNSWNLLSDYQDAIPESIRKFNKLTSKGLELPFDYLNRQISRPQRVPINFILAIPLMNPEDSETSNSAFVKDVQKMLGTVFESLEEKDRIGLIFLGKNEIDTSLGHYYGMAPKSWGGWREVLNSITEASVSNNSSHDQWSEGLRYLETLVNLGFLHDNDSINEIVFISSEITGNRDEPILRWVSDQSSSGWRTKRRRTSITVGQLIEEVCSKYNATFCSILLADEFKFGTEEQLNHHRTLVQGKTPGVYTNRLKEWMALDFRDLQGLLERILSCLQDITVRQIITTLKVPEGVRLLGFEDEGEILSIGEEQNEVQINFTNLESGYDRSIMFTVGIELDKLDQMEKGGKFSVASVQAKILPSAYSGQSLLTSDLDVRLAPGDIGQIARSAPLNLTISSKDMHVSEGSDNVKLPIVSRLSAVSDAFFIKRKVELLVSSTIKDTIFNTKVFNYTAKENIKMKLKELINQIGELSKTSNESNTANISNNNFKGWADDLIEVLGDILEGYSMRNHQLSNHKSFGCYLSCL
;
A
#
# COMPACT_ATOMS: atom_id res chain seq x y z
N MET A 1 26.60 25.17 -12.85
CA MET A 1 25.99 24.82 -11.54
C MET A 1 24.87 23.81 -11.73
N GLY A 2 23.93 24.03 -12.67
CA GLY A 2 22.81 23.12 -12.91
C GLY A 2 21.58 23.52 -12.08
N LYS A 3 20.55 22.68 -12.04
CA LYS A 3 19.37 22.93 -11.20
C LYS A 3 19.75 22.89 -9.71
N LEU A 4 19.12 23.74 -8.90
CA LEU A 4 19.23 23.65 -7.44
C LEU A 4 18.59 22.34 -7.00
N VAL A 5 19.34 21.52 -6.27
CA VAL A 5 18.88 20.24 -5.73
C VAL A 5 18.39 20.45 -4.30
N LEU A 6 19.19 21.10 -3.46
CA LEU A 6 18.92 21.26 -2.04
C LEU A 6 19.70 22.46 -1.48
N PHE A 7 19.19 23.11 -0.45
CA PHE A 7 19.95 24.07 0.35
C PHE A 7 19.38 24.18 1.76
N ASP A 8 20.25 24.38 2.75
CA ASP A 8 19.90 24.52 4.17
C ASP A 8 21.05 25.23 4.91
N GLN A 9 20.78 25.66 6.14
CA GLN A 9 21.80 26.14 7.06
C GLN A 9 22.22 24.99 8.00
N MET A 10 23.53 24.72 8.07
CA MET A 10 24.09 23.74 9.02
C MET A 10 24.65 24.46 10.24
N GLU A 11 24.78 23.78 11.38
CA GLU A 11 25.35 24.39 12.59
C GLU A 11 26.85 24.65 12.41
N ASN A 12 27.55 23.70 11.79
CA ASN A 12 28.96 23.84 11.49
C ASN A 12 29.33 23.09 10.20
N VAL A 13 30.28 23.64 9.44
CA VAL A 13 30.92 22.95 8.32
C VAL A 13 32.43 23.00 8.47
N ARG A 14 33.05 21.83 8.42
CA ARG A 14 34.49 21.65 8.57
C ARG A 14 35.12 21.09 7.31
N PHE A 15 36.19 21.72 6.83
CA PHE A 15 37.00 21.21 5.73
C PHE A 15 38.40 21.83 5.79
N ASN A 16 39.43 21.11 5.32
CA ASN A 16 40.82 21.58 5.30
C ASN A 16 41.33 22.17 6.64
N GLY A 17 40.81 21.69 7.78
CA GLY A 17 41.15 22.17 9.11
C GLY A 17 40.51 23.50 9.53
N THR A 18 39.65 24.11 8.69
CA THR A 18 38.83 25.27 9.06
C THR A 18 37.42 24.85 9.42
N SER A 19 36.77 25.65 10.26
CA SER A 19 35.42 25.44 10.76
C SER A 19 34.61 26.70 10.54
N HIS A 20 33.42 26.57 9.99
CA HIS A 20 32.52 27.68 9.69
C HIS A 20 31.21 27.45 10.42
N GLU A 21 30.84 28.37 11.31
CA GLU A 21 29.61 28.31 12.09
C GLU A 21 28.42 28.87 11.31
N ASN A 22 27.29 28.18 11.39
CA ASN A 22 26.02 28.54 10.77
C ASN A 22 26.06 28.84 9.25
N PRO A 23 26.87 28.15 8.42
CA PRO A 23 26.98 28.47 7.01
C PRO A 23 25.74 28.03 6.22
N LEU A 24 25.48 28.73 5.12
CA LEU A 24 24.47 28.32 4.15
C LEU A 24 25.09 27.38 3.12
N ILE A 25 24.53 26.20 2.96
CA ILE A 25 24.98 25.20 2.00
C ILE A 25 23.95 25.09 0.88
N PHE A 26 24.41 25.20 -0.36
CA PHE A 26 23.64 24.94 -1.57
C PHE A 26 24.28 23.77 -2.31
N ILE A 27 23.48 22.81 -2.73
CA ILE A 27 23.90 21.78 -3.66
C ILE A 27 23.11 21.91 -4.96
N PHE A 28 23.85 22.09 -6.03
CA PHE A 28 23.38 22.05 -7.40
C PHE A 28 23.85 20.74 -8.04
N GLU A 29 23.27 20.39 -9.18
CA GLU A 29 23.60 19.14 -9.90
C GLU A 29 25.08 18.91 -10.21
N SER A 30 25.87 19.99 -10.29
CA SER A 30 27.30 19.89 -10.62
C SER A 30 28.22 20.54 -9.60
N VAL A 31 27.69 21.21 -8.56
CA VAL A 31 28.49 21.99 -7.61
C VAL A 31 27.84 22.03 -6.23
N ILE A 32 28.65 21.90 -5.17
CA ILE A 32 28.31 22.29 -3.80
C ILE A 32 28.91 23.68 -3.54
N VAL A 33 28.07 24.60 -3.07
CA VAL A 33 28.45 25.97 -2.70
C VAL A 33 28.18 26.16 -1.21
N ILE A 34 29.15 26.68 -0.48
CA ILE A 34 29.01 27.04 0.93
C ILE A 34 29.22 28.53 1.05
N LEU A 35 28.25 29.22 1.62
CA LEU A 35 28.32 30.63 1.99
C LEU A 35 28.53 30.78 3.49
N ASN A 36 29.05 31.92 3.92
CA ASN A 36 29.13 32.27 5.33
C ASN A 36 27.72 32.47 5.92
N SER A 37 27.64 32.66 7.25
CA SER A 37 26.37 32.81 7.97
C SER A 37 25.52 33.99 7.51
N GLU A 38 26.14 35.03 6.96
CA GLU A 38 25.47 36.22 6.42
C GLU A 38 25.11 36.11 4.93
N ALA A 39 25.45 34.98 4.28
CA ALA A 39 25.31 34.79 2.83
C ALA A 39 26.00 35.87 1.97
N SER A 40 27.03 36.54 2.52
CA SER A 40 27.74 37.64 1.87
C SER A 40 28.98 37.18 1.10
N GLU A 41 29.56 36.03 1.46
CA GLU A 41 30.79 35.51 0.86
C GLU A 41 30.69 34.01 0.56
N ILE A 42 31.26 33.58 -0.59
CA ILE A 42 31.42 32.17 -0.93
C ILE A 42 32.65 31.63 -0.21
N VAL A 43 32.43 30.76 0.77
CA VAL A 43 33.45 30.09 1.57
C VAL A 43 34.03 28.89 0.84
N LEU A 44 33.18 28.16 0.11
CA LEU A 44 33.60 27.01 -0.70
C LEU A 44 32.74 26.88 -1.96
N MET A 45 33.37 26.51 -3.07
CA MET A 45 32.68 26.09 -4.29
C MET A 45 33.37 24.85 -4.85
N GLN A 46 32.80 23.67 -4.60
CA GLN A 46 33.36 22.37 -4.99
C GLN A 46 32.53 21.75 -6.11
N LYS A 47 33.16 21.33 -7.21
CA LYS A 47 32.44 20.59 -8.26
C LYS A 47 32.12 19.17 -7.77
N VAL A 48 30.98 18.65 -8.20
CA VAL A 48 30.49 17.28 -7.94
C VAL A 48 30.13 16.57 -9.25
N ASN A 49 30.90 16.84 -10.30
CA ASN A 49 30.72 16.27 -11.64
C ASN A 49 31.55 14.97 -11.82
N ASN A 50 31.53 14.40 -13.03
CA ASN A 50 32.23 13.15 -13.35
C ASN A 50 33.76 13.18 -13.17
N GLU A 51 34.40 14.32 -12.90
CA GLU A 51 35.85 14.44 -12.72
C GLU A 51 36.23 14.64 -11.23
N GLU A 52 35.44 15.41 -10.48
CA GLU A 52 35.59 15.66 -9.04
C GLU A 52 34.41 15.05 -8.29
N ARG A 53 34.36 13.72 -8.22
CA ARG A 53 33.20 12.95 -7.75
C ARG A 53 33.12 12.90 -6.23
N VAL A 54 31.90 12.82 -5.71
CA VAL A 54 31.66 12.35 -4.35
C VAL A 54 31.94 10.85 -4.32
N SER A 55 32.95 10.42 -3.56
CA SER A 55 33.38 9.02 -3.50
C SER A 55 32.54 8.20 -2.52
N SER A 56 32.21 8.80 -1.37
CA SER A 56 31.38 8.18 -0.33
C SER A 56 30.77 9.23 0.58
N VAL A 57 29.63 8.88 1.19
CA VAL A 57 28.96 9.72 2.19
C VAL A 57 28.64 8.85 3.39
N TYR A 58 29.09 9.29 4.57
CA TYR A 58 28.84 8.63 5.85
C TYR A 58 28.03 9.55 6.77
N ALA A 59 27.03 9.00 7.45
CA ALA A 59 26.34 9.69 8.53
C ALA A 59 26.78 9.08 9.85
N ASP A 60 27.39 9.90 10.69
CA ASP A 60 27.68 9.57 12.07
C ASP A 60 26.50 10.03 12.94
N GLU A 61 25.60 9.10 13.26
CA GLU A 61 24.44 9.39 14.11
C GLU A 61 24.83 9.66 15.57
N THR A 62 26.04 9.27 16.00
CA THR A 62 26.51 9.51 17.38
C THR A 62 27.04 10.92 17.54
N ASN A 63 27.72 11.44 16.51
CA ASN A 63 28.26 12.80 16.49
C ASN A 63 27.37 13.78 15.72
N ASN A 64 26.21 13.34 15.22
CA ASN A 64 25.27 14.14 14.42
C ASN A 64 25.96 14.85 13.24
N SER A 65 26.84 14.13 12.54
CA SER A 65 27.67 14.69 11.46
C SER A 65 27.57 13.89 10.16
N ILE A 66 27.67 14.57 9.02
CA ILE A 66 27.74 13.97 7.69
C ILE A 66 29.13 14.19 7.14
N VAL A 67 29.84 13.12 6.81
CA VAL A 67 31.16 13.18 6.19
C VAL A 67 31.02 12.88 4.70
N VAL A 68 31.44 13.82 3.86
CA VAL A 68 31.41 13.74 2.41
C VAL A 68 32.84 13.65 1.91
N ASN A 69 33.19 12.49 1.34
CA ASN A 69 34.52 12.28 0.77
C ASN A 69 34.48 12.55 -0.74
N PHE A 70 35.53 13.18 -1.25
CA PHE A 70 35.69 13.48 -2.66
C PHE A 70 36.87 12.70 -3.25
N THR A 71 36.89 12.55 -4.57
CA THR A 71 38.04 11.97 -5.29
C THR A 71 39.20 12.95 -5.49
N THR A 72 39.01 14.23 -5.19
CA THR A 72 40.04 15.27 -5.35
C THR A 72 40.97 15.32 -4.13
N LEU A 73 42.27 15.49 -4.39
CA LEU A 73 43.29 15.64 -3.35
C LEU A 73 43.30 17.04 -2.70
N GLN A 74 42.68 18.05 -3.36
CA GLN A 74 42.67 19.44 -2.86
C GLN A 74 41.63 19.66 -1.76
N LEU A 75 40.58 18.84 -1.74
CA LEU A 75 39.51 18.86 -0.76
C LEU A 75 39.03 17.42 -0.55
N PRO A 76 39.77 16.61 0.23
CA PRO A 76 39.48 15.19 0.35
C PRO A 76 38.16 14.93 1.10
N GLU A 77 37.82 15.79 2.06
CA GLU A 77 36.64 15.65 2.89
C GLU A 77 35.98 16.99 3.22
N ILE A 78 34.66 16.96 3.37
CA ILE A 78 33.87 18.01 4.02
C ILE A 78 32.98 17.34 5.06
N THR A 79 32.94 17.90 6.27
CA THR A 79 32.07 17.45 7.35
C THR A 79 30.98 18.49 7.62
N PHE A 80 29.72 18.07 7.63
CA PHE A 80 28.56 18.88 8.00
C PHE A 80 28.05 18.45 9.36
N ASP A 81 27.94 19.35 10.32
CA ASP A 81 27.43 19.07 11.66
C ASP A 81 26.04 19.69 11.83
N THR A 82 25.10 18.92 12.39
CA THR A 82 23.74 19.42 12.68
C THR A 82 23.06 18.64 13.80
N GLY A 83 22.64 19.31 14.87
CA GLY A 83 21.79 18.74 15.91
C GLY A 83 20.39 18.33 15.41
N ASN A 84 20.01 18.75 14.20
CA ASN A 84 18.72 18.40 13.60
C ASN A 84 18.79 17.07 12.84
N ARG A 85 18.25 16.00 13.43
CA ARG A 85 18.16 14.67 12.83
C ARG A 85 17.47 14.63 11.46
N ILE A 86 16.49 15.51 11.21
CA ILE A 86 15.81 15.60 9.91
C ILE A 86 16.77 16.11 8.85
N LEU A 87 17.57 17.14 9.17
CA LEU A 87 18.62 17.65 8.28
C LEU A 87 19.68 16.58 8.02
N LEU A 88 20.12 15.88 9.07
CA LEU A 88 21.10 14.80 8.97
C LEU A 88 20.67 13.73 7.95
N GLN A 89 19.45 13.19 8.12
CA GLN A 89 18.91 12.15 7.22
C GLN A 89 18.70 12.68 5.80
N LYS A 90 18.14 13.89 5.66
CA LYS A 90 17.86 14.55 4.39
C LYS A 90 19.13 14.71 3.54
N TRP A 91 20.15 15.35 4.10
CA TRP A 91 21.40 15.63 3.40
C TRP A 91 22.17 14.34 3.10
N THR A 92 22.25 13.42 4.06
CA THR A 92 22.90 12.11 3.85
C THR A 92 22.29 11.38 2.66
N LYS A 93 20.96 11.33 2.61
CA LYS A 93 20.23 10.65 1.53
C LYS A 93 20.49 11.29 0.17
N ILE A 94 20.40 12.61 0.08
CA ILE A 94 20.58 13.33 -1.19
C ILE A 94 22.03 13.23 -1.68
N LEU A 95 23.01 13.37 -0.78
CA LEU A 95 24.43 13.23 -1.13
C LEU A 95 24.79 11.81 -1.57
N LYS A 96 24.18 10.77 -0.98
CA LYS A 96 24.35 9.37 -1.45
C LYS A 96 23.90 9.17 -2.90
N LEU A 97 22.88 9.89 -3.38
CA LEU A 97 22.46 9.84 -4.79
C LEU A 97 23.58 10.31 -5.75
N PHE A 98 24.40 11.28 -5.33
CA PHE A 98 25.55 11.72 -6.13
C PHE A 98 26.64 10.64 -6.21
N VAL A 99 26.83 9.83 -5.17
CA VAL A 99 27.75 8.68 -5.20
C VAL A 99 27.23 7.61 -6.17
N GLU A 100 25.94 7.26 -6.09
CA GLU A 100 25.33 6.19 -6.87
C GLU A 100 25.34 6.50 -8.38
N ARG A 101 25.02 7.74 -8.78
CA ARG A 101 25.06 8.17 -10.19
C ARG A 101 26.45 8.02 -10.83
N THR A 102 27.52 8.15 -10.04
CA THR A 102 28.89 8.09 -10.56
C THR A 102 29.41 6.67 -10.79
N LYS A 103 28.71 5.64 -10.31
CA LYS A 103 29.10 4.22 -10.50
C LYS A 103 28.68 3.64 -11.86
N GLY A 104 28.12 4.45 -12.76
CA GLY A 104 27.75 4.03 -14.12
C GLY A 104 26.44 3.24 -14.20
N ASP A 105 25.63 3.30 -13.14
CA ASP A 105 24.35 2.63 -13.06
C ASP A 105 23.24 3.62 -13.45
N ASP A 106 23.11 3.86 -14.76
CA ASP A 106 22.06 4.73 -15.35
C ASP A 106 20.63 4.17 -15.08
N ASN A 107 20.52 3.00 -14.44
CA ASN A 107 19.28 2.29 -14.10
C ASN A 107 18.95 2.27 -12.59
N HIS A 108 19.54 3.16 -11.78
CA HIS A 108 19.28 3.14 -10.33
C HIS A 108 17.81 3.52 -9.96
N PRO A 109 17.20 2.92 -8.90
CA PRO A 109 15.75 2.85 -8.62
C PRO A 109 14.97 4.15 -8.43
N PHE A 110 15.67 5.28 -8.28
CA PHE A 110 15.00 6.57 -8.15
C PHE A 110 14.40 7.07 -9.48
N TYR A 111 14.88 6.53 -10.61
CA TYR A 111 14.49 6.94 -11.96
C TYR A 111 13.25 6.21 -12.52
N GLY A 112 12.59 5.37 -11.71
CA GLY A 112 11.53 4.45 -12.15
C GLY A 112 10.14 5.01 -12.44
N ARG A 113 9.92 6.34 -12.51
CA ARG A 113 8.61 6.87 -12.93
C ARG A 113 8.71 8.10 -13.82
N SER A 114 8.15 7.94 -15.02
CA SER A 114 8.08 8.88 -16.13
C SER A 114 9.37 9.00 -16.93
N ALA A 115 9.32 8.54 -18.18
CA ALA A 115 10.28 8.76 -19.27
C ALA A 115 10.49 10.25 -19.65
N LYS A 116 10.33 11.18 -18.72
CA LYS A 116 10.42 12.63 -18.92
C LYS A 116 11.28 13.37 -17.90
N SER A 117 11.79 12.74 -16.84
CA SER A 117 12.66 13.41 -15.86
C SER A 117 14.12 12.99 -16.02
N THR A 118 14.99 13.95 -16.31
CA THR A 118 16.39 13.73 -16.70
C THR A 118 17.39 14.16 -15.63
N THR A 119 16.95 14.69 -14.48
CA THR A 119 17.86 15.36 -13.52
C THR A 119 17.56 15.13 -12.03
N ILE A 120 18.59 15.13 -11.16
CA ILE A 120 18.46 14.94 -9.69
C ILE A 120 17.54 16.00 -9.06
N GLY A 121 17.61 17.25 -9.55
CA GLY A 121 16.80 18.35 -9.03
C GLY A 121 15.31 18.23 -9.34
N ASP A 122 14.87 17.25 -10.12
CA ASP A 122 13.44 16.94 -10.30
C ASP A 122 12.90 16.03 -9.19
N PHE A 123 13.76 15.28 -8.50
CA PHE A 123 13.38 14.29 -7.49
C PHE A 123 13.41 14.82 -6.05
N VAL A 124 14.09 15.94 -5.81
CA VAL A 124 14.15 16.56 -4.49
C VAL A 124 13.05 17.64 -4.39
N PRO A 125 12.00 17.41 -3.57
CA PRO A 125 10.98 18.43 -3.38
C PRO A 125 11.59 19.65 -2.68
N LEU A 126 11.53 20.82 -3.31
CA LEU A 126 12.03 22.07 -2.73
C LEU A 126 11.21 22.55 -1.51
N ILE A 127 10.06 21.90 -1.24
CA ILE A 127 9.20 22.12 -0.09
C ILE A 127 9.43 20.94 0.85
N GLN A 128 10.31 21.10 1.84
CA GLN A 128 10.76 20.06 2.78
C GLN A 128 10.67 20.59 4.22
N VAL A 129 10.49 19.72 5.22
CA VAL A 129 10.34 20.07 6.66
C VAL A 129 11.66 20.55 7.31
N SER A 130 12.55 21.18 6.56
CA SER A 130 13.78 21.73 7.12
C SER A 130 13.81 23.25 7.04
N THR A 131 14.92 23.83 7.50
CA THR A 131 15.14 25.27 7.55
C THR A 131 14.97 25.96 6.21
N ASN A 132 15.09 25.24 5.08
CA ASN A 132 14.81 25.66 3.71
C ASN A 132 14.85 27.18 3.63
N SER A 133 16.05 27.76 3.76
CA SER A 133 16.29 29.12 4.25
C SER A 133 15.84 30.23 3.29
N TRP A 134 14.73 30.02 2.57
CA TRP A 134 14.00 30.93 1.70
C TRP A 134 13.74 32.28 2.33
N ASN A 135 13.62 32.35 3.66
CA ASN A 135 13.48 33.60 4.40
C ASN A 135 14.69 34.54 4.20
N LEU A 136 15.88 33.99 3.92
CA LEU A 136 17.09 34.76 3.63
C LEU A 136 17.10 35.32 2.19
N LEU A 137 16.17 34.88 1.34
CA LEU A 137 15.97 35.39 -0.03
C LEU A 137 14.74 36.31 -0.12
N SER A 138 14.29 36.88 1.00
CA SER A 138 13.09 37.73 1.09
C SER A 138 13.08 38.87 0.08
N ASP A 139 14.26 39.39 -0.25
CA ASP A 139 14.46 40.55 -1.12
C ASP A 139 14.37 40.18 -2.61
N TYR A 140 14.39 38.88 -2.94
CA TYR A 140 14.35 38.34 -4.29
C TYR A 140 13.13 37.42 -4.49
N GLN A 141 11.93 37.91 -4.17
CA GLN A 141 10.70 37.12 -4.25
C GLN A 141 10.42 36.50 -5.63
N ASP A 142 10.90 37.11 -6.71
CA ASP A 142 10.71 36.60 -8.07
C ASP A 142 11.61 35.38 -8.37
N ALA A 143 12.68 35.19 -7.62
CA ALA A 143 13.54 34.00 -7.71
C ALA A 143 12.98 32.80 -6.93
N ILE A 144 11.99 33.01 -6.06
CA ILE A 144 11.37 31.95 -5.26
C ILE A 144 10.24 31.29 -6.07
N PRO A 145 10.29 29.97 -6.31
CA PRO A 145 9.22 29.25 -7.00
C PRO A 145 7.82 29.55 -6.42
N GLU A 146 6.81 29.69 -7.28
CA GLU A 146 5.45 30.06 -6.88
C GLU A 146 4.85 29.12 -5.84
N SER A 147 5.12 27.81 -5.96
CA SER A 147 4.70 26.79 -4.99
C SER A 147 5.25 27.05 -3.58
N ILE A 148 6.48 27.55 -3.48
CA ILE A 148 7.14 27.88 -2.21
C ILE A 148 6.62 29.20 -1.65
N ARG A 149 6.34 30.19 -2.51
CA ARG A 149 5.70 31.44 -2.09
C ARG A 149 4.30 31.19 -1.52
N LYS A 150 3.51 30.33 -2.17
CA LYS A 150 2.20 29.88 -1.67
C LYS A 150 2.35 29.17 -0.33
N PHE A 151 3.31 28.25 -0.23
CA PHE A 151 3.61 27.53 1.00
C PHE A 151 3.96 28.48 2.16
N ASN A 152 4.96 29.37 1.99
CA ASN A 152 5.39 30.33 3.01
C ASN A 152 4.26 31.27 3.43
N LYS A 153 3.37 31.65 2.50
CA LYS A 153 2.19 32.48 2.79
C LYS A 153 1.16 31.75 3.64
N LEU A 154 1.01 30.43 3.46
CA LEU A 154 0.09 29.61 4.26
C LEU A 154 0.65 29.38 5.67
N THR A 155 1.92 28.98 5.79
CA THR A 155 2.59 28.79 7.09
C THR A 155 2.71 30.08 7.90
N SER A 156 3.09 31.20 7.29
CA SER A 156 3.18 32.50 8.00
C SER A 156 1.84 33.01 8.55
N LYS A 157 0.72 32.53 8.01
CA LYS A 157 -0.63 32.85 8.50
C LYS A 157 -1.17 31.82 9.51
N GLY A 158 -0.37 30.82 9.87
CA GLY A 158 -0.82 29.70 10.73
C GLY A 158 -1.92 28.87 10.08
N LEU A 159 -2.02 28.88 8.74
CA LEU A 159 -3.03 28.11 8.02
C LEU A 159 -2.54 26.68 7.81
N GLU A 160 -3.49 25.76 7.83
CA GLU A 160 -3.22 24.37 7.53
C GLU A 160 -2.68 24.19 6.10
N LEU A 161 -1.54 23.50 6.01
CA LEU A 161 -0.95 23.14 4.72
C LEU A 161 -1.79 22.07 4.00
N PRO A 162 -2.07 22.23 2.70
CA PRO A 162 -2.70 21.17 1.91
C PRO A 162 -1.83 19.91 1.87
N PHE A 163 -2.47 18.74 1.80
CA PHE A 163 -1.79 17.44 1.84
C PHE A 163 -0.74 17.26 0.75
N ASP A 164 -0.94 17.83 -0.44
CA ASP A 164 0.09 17.83 -1.49
C ASP A 164 1.42 18.44 -1.06
N TYR A 165 1.37 19.48 -0.21
CA TYR A 165 2.56 20.12 0.33
C TYR A 165 3.18 19.26 1.44
N LEU A 166 2.38 18.62 2.28
CA LEU A 166 2.84 17.68 3.32
C LEU A 166 3.48 16.41 2.72
N ASN A 167 2.91 15.88 1.64
CA ASN A 167 3.45 14.72 0.91
C ASN A 167 4.77 15.04 0.21
N ARG A 168 4.96 16.29 -0.22
CA ARG A 168 6.24 16.78 -0.77
C ARG A 168 7.28 17.04 0.32
N GLN A 169 6.83 17.28 1.55
CA GLN A 169 7.70 17.64 2.66
C GLN A 169 8.60 16.49 3.16
N ILE A 170 8.13 15.25 3.02
CA ILE A 170 8.80 14.05 3.52
C ILE A 170 9.56 13.40 2.36
N SER A 171 10.85 13.11 2.58
CA SER A 171 11.65 12.41 1.58
C SER A 171 11.11 10.99 1.38
N ARG A 172 10.66 10.64 0.17
CA ARG A 172 10.15 9.29 -0.16
C ARG A 172 11.11 8.21 0.32
N PRO A 173 10.72 7.20 1.12
CA PRO A 173 11.63 6.20 1.65
C PRO A 173 12.37 5.46 0.53
N GLN A 174 13.54 4.88 0.85
CA GLN A 174 14.25 4.07 -0.14
C GLN A 174 13.42 2.83 -0.48
N ARG A 175 13.35 2.51 -1.78
CA ARG A 175 12.65 1.33 -2.27
C ARG A 175 13.27 0.06 -1.69
N VAL A 176 12.41 -0.88 -1.31
CA VAL A 176 12.78 -2.18 -0.76
C VAL A 176 12.79 -3.23 -1.87
N PRO A 177 13.74 -4.19 -1.85
CA PRO A 177 13.74 -5.32 -2.80
C PRO A 177 12.42 -6.10 -2.75
N ILE A 178 11.92 -6.50 -3.92
CA ILE A 178 10.70 -7.30 -4.05
C ILE A 178 11.04 -8.76 -4.30
N ASN A 179 10.45 -9.67 -3.53
CA ASN A 179 10.34 -11.08 -3.85
C ASN A 179 8.93 -11.34 -4.42
N PHE A 180 8.86 -11.54 -5.72
CA PHE A 180 7.61 -11.69 -6.46
C PHE A 180 7.44 -13.13 -6.92
N ILE A 181 6.35 -13.80 -6.56
CA ILE A 181 5.99 -15.11 -7.12
C ILE A 181 4.82 -14.92 -8.07
N LEU A 182 4.98 -15.35 -9.32
CA LEU A 182 3.94 -15.30 -10.34
C LEU A 182 3.50 -16.72 -10.69
N ALA A 183 2.24 -17.06 -10.45
CA ALA A 183 1.60 -18.23 -11.04
C ALA A 183 0.75 -17.81 -12.23
N ILE A 184 0.88 -18.51 -13.37
CA ILE A 184 0.15 -18.21 -14.60
C ILE A 184 -0.39 -19.49 -15.24
N PRO A 185 -1.66 -19.51 -15.70
CA PRO A 185 -2.17 -20.62 -16.50
C PRO A 185 -1.45 -20.69 -17.84
N LEU A 186 -0.98 -21.90 -18.18
CA LEU A 186 -0.49 -22.19 -19.52
C LEU A 186 -1.54 -22.89 -20.39
N MET A 187 -2.79 -23.06 -19.94
CA MET A 187 -3.82 -23.68 -20.76
C MET A 187 -4.62 -22.62 -21.52
N ASN A 188 -4.63 -22.71 -22.85
CA ASN A 188 -5.58 -21.94 -23.66
C ASN A 188 -6.96 -22.61 -23.54
N PRO A 189 -7.99 -21.93 -23.00
CA PRO A 189 -9.31 -22.52 -22.85
C PRO A 189 -9.85 -23.02 -24.20
N GLU A 190 -10.52 -24.17 -24.22
CA GLU A 190 -11.15 -24.73 -25.43
C GLU A 190 -12.19 -23.78 -26.04
N ASP A 191 -12.85 -22.98 -25.20
CA ASP A 191 -13.85 -21.99 -25.59
C ASP A 191 -13.24 -20.64 -25.98
N SER A 192 -11.91 -20.52 -26.00
CA SER A 192 -11.20 -19.29 -26.38
C SER A 192 -11.25 -19.09 -27.90
N GLU A 193 -11.63 -17.89 -28.35
CA GLU A 193 -11.50 -17.49 -29.75
C GLU A 193 -10.02 -17.31 -30.19
N THR A 194 -9.07 -17.38 -29.23
CA THR A 194 -7.65 -17.16 -29.45
C THR A 194 -6.96 -18.46 -29.86
N SER A 195 -6.15 -18.44 -30.93
CA SER A 195 -5.32 -19.59 -31.31
C SER A 195 -4.21 -19.84 -30.28
N ASN A 196 -3.80 -21.11 -30.11
CA ASN A 196 -2.66 -21.47 -29.23
C ASN A 196 -1.40 -20.65 -29.54
N SER A 197 -1.17 -20.35 -30.82
CA SER A 197 -0.05 -19.52 -31.29
C SER A 197 -0.12 -18.07 -30.82
N ALA A 198 -1.32 -17.49 -30.74
CA ALA A 198 -1.54 -16.14 -30.24
C ALA A 198 -1.45 -16.12 -28.70
N PHE A 199 -2.08 -17.10 -28.03
CA PHE A 199 -2.00 -17.27 -26.59
C PHE A 199 -0.54 -17.37 -26.09
N VAL A 200 0.30 -18.17 -26.74
CA VAL A 200 1.74 -18.27 -26.41
C VAL A 200 2.44 -16.91 -26.51
N LYS A 201 2.16 -16.14 -27.56
CA LYS A 201 2.75 -14.81 -27.74
C LYS A 201 2.30 -13.83 -26.66
N ASP A 202 1.03 -13.89 -26.27
CA ASP A 202 0.47 -13.02 -25.23
C ASP A 202 1.09 -13.35 -23.86
N VAL A 203 1.22 -14.63 -23.51
CA VAL A 203 1.93 -15.07 -22.29
C VAL A 203 3.39 -14.63 -22.31
N GLN A 204 4.12 -14.88 -23.41
CA GLN A 204 5.52 -14.47 -23.55
C GLN A 204 5.70 -12.96 -23.43
N LYS A 205 4.83 -12.18 -24.07
CA LYS A 205 4.83 -10.72 -24.00
C LYS A 205 4.56 -10.24 -22.59
N MET A 206 3.52 -10.78 -21.94
CA MET A 206 3.13 -10.41 -20.58
C MET A 206 4.26 -10.70 -19.57
N LEU A 207 4.86 -11.90 -19.63
CA LEU A 207 6.01 -12.25 -18.79
C LEU A 207 7.22 -11.35 -19.08
N GLY A 208 7.48 -11.03 -20.36
CA GLY A 208 8.50 -10.07 -20.77
C GLY A 208 8.30 -8.70 -20.09
N THR A 209 7.08 -8.16 -20.15
CA THR A 209 6.72 -6.89 -19.48
C THR A 209 6.92 -6.95 -17.97
N VAL A 210 6.52 -8.06 -17.32
CA VAL A 210 6.74 -8.26 -15.87
C VAL A 210 8.24 -8.23 -15.56
N PHE A 211 9.06 -8.98 -16.28
CA PHE A 211 10.51 -8.99 -16.07
C PHE A 211 11.14 -7.62 -16.31
N GLU A 212 10.72 -6.89 -17.35
CA GLU A 212 11.21 -5.54 -17.64
C GLU A 212 10.87 -4.53 -16.55
N SER A 213 9.74 -4.71 -15.87
CA SER A 213 9.26 -3.83 -14.79
C SER A 213 9.97 -4.05 -13.44
N LEU A 214 10.66 -5.17 -13.26
CA LEU A 214 11.44 -5.47 -12.06
C LEU A 214 12.81 -4.75 -12.08
N GLU A 215 13.39 -4.52 -10.90
CA GLU A 215 14.74 -3.98 -10.71
C GLU A 215 15.78 -5.08 -10.46
N GLU A 216 17.07 -4.72 -10.47
CA GLU A 216 18.17 -5.69 -10.31
C GLU A 216 18.17 -6.41 -8.96
N LYS A 217 17.69 -5.76 -7.90
CA LYS A 217 17.61 -6.34 -6.56
C LYS A 217 16.36 -7.19 -6.35
N ASP A 218 15.39 -7.10 -7.26
CA ASP A 218 14.17 -7.88 -7.17
C ASP A 218 14.42 -9.33 -7.61
N ARG A 219 13.64 -10.24 -7.04
CA ARG A 219 13.66 -11.67 -7.36
C ARG A 219 12.28 -12.10 -7.81
N ILE A 220 12.24 -12.94 -8.84
CA ILE A 220 11.00 -13.51 -9.36
C ILE A 220 11.05 -15.03 -9.33
N GLY A 221 9.95 -15.64 -8.87
CA GLY A 221 9.66 -17.07 -8.99
C GLY A 221 8.48 -17.24 -9.92
N LEU A 222 8.50 -18.30 -10.75
CA LEU A 222 7.49 -18.53 -11.76
C LEU A 222 6.87 -19.92 -11.58
N ILE A 223 5.55 -20.01 -11.65
CA ILE A 223 4.78 -21.25 -11.60
C ILE A 223 3.88 -21.30 -12.83
N PHE A 224 3.90 -22.42 -13.53
CA PHE A 224 3.02 -22.67 -14.67
C PHE A 224 1.90 -23.63 -14.27
N LEU A 225 0.66 -23.17 -14.36
CA LEU A 225 -0.53 -23.92 -13.95
C LEU A 225 -1.15 -24.68 -15.14
N GLY A 226 -1.62 -25.90 -14.90
CA GLY A 226 -2.32 -26.70 -15.90
C GLY A 226 -1.40 -27.20 -17.02
N LYS A 227 -0.09 -27.25 -16.77
CA LYS A 227 0.87 -27.64 -17.78
C LYS A 227 0.73 -29.13 -18.10
N ASN A 228 0.61 -29.47 -19.39
CA ASN A 228 0.66 -30.86 -19.84
C ASN A 228 2.03 -31.52 -19.61
N GLU A 229 2.02 -32.78 -19.19
CA GLU A 229 3.23 -33.61 -19.01
C GLU A 229 3.87 -34.07 -20.34
N ILE A 230 3.24 -33.81 -21.49
CA ILE A 230 3.71 -34.27 -22.80
C ILE A 230 4.92 -33.42 -23.24
N ASP A 231 6.09 -34.05 -23.28
CA ASP A 231 7.30 -33.74 -24.06
C ASP A 231 7.68 -32.25 -24.20
N THR A 232 7.66 -31.52 -23.09
CA THR A 232 8.14 -30.13 -23.03
C THR A 232 9.36 -30.02 -22.11
N SER A 233 10.42 -29.35 -22.58
CA SER A 233 11.61 -29.00 -21.78
C SER A 233 11.32 -27.96 -20.69
N LEU A 234 10.10 -27.45 -20.62
CA LEU A 234 9.63 -26.45 -19.68
C LEU A 234 9.37 -27.08 -18.31
N GLY A 235 9.96 -26.58 -17.23
CA GLY A 235 9.60 -26.97 -15.86
C GLY A 235 8.20 -26.49 -15.45
N HIS A 236 7.60 -27.08 -14.42
CA HIS A 236 6.34 -26.61 -13.84
C HIS A 236 6.53 -25.37 -12.94
N TYR A 237 7.73 -25.19 -12.40
CA TYR A 237 8.10 -24.02 -11.64
C TYR A 237 9.58 -23.69 -11.82
N TYR A 238 9.94 -22.44 -11.57
CA TYR A 238 11.30 -21.92 -11.58
C TYR A 238 11.54 -21.18 -10.27
N GLY A 239 12.69 -21.46 -9.65
CA GLY A 239 13.08 -20.88 -8.36
C GLY A 239 13.19 -19.35 -8.37
N MET A 240 13.29 -18.75 -7.19
CA MET A 240 13.49 -17.30 -7.05
C MET A 240 14.84 -16.89 -7.63
N ALA A 241 14.84 -16.24 -8.79
CA ALA A 241 16.03 -15.74 -9.44
C ALA A 241 15.93 -14.23 -9.70
N PRO A 242 17.07 -13.50 -9.72
CA PRO A 242 17.06 -12.08 -10.04
C PRO A 242 16.65 -11.86 -11.51
N LYS A 243 16.18 -10.65 -11.83
CA LYS A 243 15.88 -10.25 -13.23
C LYS A 243 17.06 -10.49 -14.18
N SER A 244 18.28 -10.29 -13.69
CA SER A 244 19.53 -10.46 -14.46
C SER A 244 19.88 -11.93 -14.77
N TRP A 245 19.11 -12.91 -14.27
CA TRP A 245 19.38 -14.32 -14.56
C TRP A 245 19.15 -14.62 -16.05
N GLY A 246 20.21 -15.03 -16.75
CA GLY A 246 20.17 -15.30 -18.19
C GLY A 246 19.18 -16.40 -18.61
N GLY A 247 18.81 -17.29 -17.68
CA GLY A 247 17.86 -18.38 -17.93
C GLY A 247 16.44 -17.92 -18.24
N TRP A 248 16.03 -16.71 -17.85
CA TRP A 248 14.67 -16.21 -18.14
C TRP A 248 14.35 -16.20 -19.64
N ARG A 249 15.35 -15.89 -20.49
CA ARG A 249 15.17 -15.91 -21.95
C ARG A 249 14.91 -17.33 -22.48
N GLU A 250 15.58 -18.33 -21.92
CA GLU A 250 15.40 -19.74 -22.29
C GLU A 250 14.03 -20.24 -21.85
N VAL A 251 13.57 -19.86 -20.65
CA VAL A 251 12.23 -20.17 -20.15
C VAL A 251 11.15 -19.60 -21.07
N LEU A 252 11.23 -18.31 -21.42
CA LEU A 252 10.29 -17.66 -22.33
C LEU A 252 10.24 -18.35 -23.69
N ASN A 253 11.40 -18.66 -24.27
CA ASN A 253 11.51 -19.32 -25.56
C ASN A 253 11.01 -20.78 -25.53
N SER A 254 10.98 -21.41 -24.35
CA SER A 254 10.50 -22.79 -24.16
C SER A 254 8.96 -22.88 -24.07
N ILE A 255 8.26 -21.76 -23.95
CA ILE A 255 6.80 -21.70 -24.03
C ILE A 255 6.40 -21.85 -25.51
N THR A 256 5.72 -22.93 -25.84
CA THR A 256 5.36 -23.32 -27.21
C THR A 256 3.90 -23.73 -27.31
N GLU A 257 3.37 -23.88 -28.53
CA GLU A 257 1.98 -24.32 -28.74
C GLU A 257 1.69 -25.69 -28.11
N ALA A 258 2.69 -26.58 -28.08
CA ALA A 258 2.57 -27.88 -27.42
C ALA A 258 2.37 -27.73 -25.90
N SER A 259 3.05 -26.74 -25.29
CA SER A 259 2.96 -26.48 -23.84
C SER A 259 1.61 -25.95 -23.38
N VAL A 260 0.80 -25.42 -24.29
CA VAL A 260 -0.50 -24.78 -23.97
C VAL A 260 -1.73 -25.54 -24.45
N SER A 261 -1.54 -26.74 -25.02
CA SER A 261 -2.62 -27.56 -25.54
C SER A 261 -3.55 -28.06 -24.43
N ASN A 262 -4.87 -28.05 -24.64
CA ASN A 262 -5.82 -28.61 -23.68
C ASN A 262 -5.83 -30.14 -23.78
N ASN A 263 -5.26 -30.85 -22.81
CA ASN A 263 -5.36 -32.32 -22.73
C ASN A 263 -5.41 -32.87 -21.30
N SER A 264 -5.39 -32.04 -20.25
CA SER A 264 -5.34 -32.53 -18.87
C SER A 264 -6.40 -31.90 -17.96
N SER A 265 -7.06 -32.74 -17.18
CA SER A 265 -7.99 -32.35 -16.11
C SER A 265 -7.23 -32.05 -14.81
N HIS A 266 -6.23 -31.17 -14.87
CA HIS A 266 -5.43 -30.82 -13.68
C HIS A 266 -6.01 -29.59 -12.98
N ASP A 267 -6.29 -29.75 -11.68
CA ASP A 267 -6.72 -28.67 -10.79
C ASP A 267 -5.58 -27.65 -10.62
N GLN A 268 -5.75 -26.47 -11.22
CA GLN A 268 -4.77 -25.38 -11.19
C GLN A 268 -4.46 -24.91 -9.77
N TRP A 269 -5.45 -24.92 -8.87
CA TRP A 269 -5.29 -24.45 -7.49
C TRP A 269 -4.43 -25.42 -6.70
N SER A 270 -4.78 -26.71 -6.71
CA SER A 270 -4.01 -27.75 -6.00
C SER A 270 -2.56 -27.86 -6.51
N GLU A 271 -2.35 -27.81 -7.84
CA GLU A 271 -1.02 -27.86 -8.42
C GLU A 271 -0.20 -26.61 -8.08
N GLY A 272 -0.80 -25.43 -8.30
CA GLY A 272 -0.15 -24.15 -8.09
C GLY A 272 0.25 -23.92 -6.64
N LEU A 273 -0.63 -24.23 -5.70
CA LEU A 273 -0.36 -24.06 -4.27
C LEU A 273 0.75 -24.99 -3.77
N ARG A 274 0.87 -26.21 -4.32
CA ARG A 274 1.97 -27.12 -4.02
C ARG A 274 3.33 -26.53 -4.41
N TYR A 275 3.42 -25.93 -5.59
CA TYR A 275 4.67 -25.29 -6.04
C TYR A 275 4.92 -23.96 -5.33
N LEU A 276 3.85 -23.22 -5.01
CA LEU A 276 3.93 -22.01 -4.22
C LEU A 276 4.56 -22.29 -2.86
N GLU A 277 4.08 -23.28 -2.11
CA GLU A 277 4.67 -23.69 -0.82
C GLU A 277 6.18 -23.99 -0.96
N THR A 278 6.58 -24.62 -2.06
CA THR A 278 7.98 -24.92 -2.33
C THR A 278 8.79 -23.64 -2.55
N LEU A 279 8.29 -22.72 -3.36
CA LEU A 279 8.96 -21.46 -3.68
C LEU A 279 9.04 -20.52 -2.48
N VAL A 280 7.98 -20.36 -1.69
CA VAL A 280 8.02 -19.50 -0.50
C VAL A 280 9.01 -20.02 0.54
N ASN A 281 9.08 -21.34 0.75
CA ASN A 281 10.03 -21.94 1.69
C ASN A 281 11.50 -21.79 1.27
N LEU A 282 11.77 -21.71 -0.04
CA LEU A 282 13.13 -21.56 -0.58
C LEU A 282 13.52 -20.08 -0.79
N GLY A 283 12.51 -19.25 -1.03
CA GLY A 283 12.66 -17.95 -1.66
C GLY A 283 12.34 -16.76 -0.77
N PHE A 284 11.34 -16.90 0.10
CA PHE A 284 11.00 -15.87 1.07
C PHE A 284 11.86 -16.11 2.32
N LEU A 285 12.91 -15.30 2.47
CA LEU A 285 13.70 -15.29 3.69
C LEU A 285 12.81 -14.84 4.85
N HIS A 286 13.10 -15.34 6.05
CA HIS A 286 12.43 -14.89 7.29
C HIS A 286 12.85 -13.47 7.71
N ASP A 287 13.75 -12.84 6.96
CA ASP A 287 14.24 -11.51 7.22
C ASP A 287 13.26 -10.48 6.65
N ASN A 288 12.92 -9.47 7.46
CA ASN A 288 11.93 -8.45 7.13
C ASN A 288 12.38 -7.48 6.02
N ASP A 289 13.49 -7.75 5.32
CA ASP A 289 14.19 -6.78 4.46
C ASP A 289 13.70 -6.71 3.01
N SER A 290 12.65 -7.46 2.68
CA SER A 290 12.05 -7.51 1.35
C SER A 290 10.52 -7.46 1.40
N ILE A 291 9.90 -6.95 0.34
CA ILE A 291 8.46 -7.05 0.11
C ILE A 291 8.19 -8.41 -0.50
N ASN A 292 7.34 -9.22 0.13
CA ASN A 292 6.94 -10.52 -0.38
C ASN A 292 5.54 -10.42 -0.98
N GLU A 293 5.42 -10.63 -2.30
CA GLU A 293 4.16 -10.60 -3.03
C GLU A 293 3.98 -11.91 -3.81
N ILE A 294 2.76 -12.46 -3.76
CA ILE A 294 2.36 -13.61 -4.54
C ILE A 294 1.22 -13.16 -5.45
N VAL A 295 1.38 -13.30 -6.76
CA VAL A 295 0.31 -13.11 -7.75
C VAL A 295 -0.06 -14.47 -8.33
N PHE A 296 -1.28 -14.90 -8.04
CA PHE A 296 -1.80 -16.18 -8.48
C PHE A 296 -2.88 -15.95 -9.53
N ILE A 297 -2.51 -16.09 -10.80
CA ILE A 297 -3.45 -15.99 -11.92
C ILE A 297 -3.99 -17.39 -12.16
N SER A 298 -5.31 -17.55 -12.22
CA SER A 298 -5.95 -18.81 -12.60
C SER A 298 -7.09 -18.56 -13.57
N SER A 299 -7.34 -19.51 -14.47
CA SER A 299 -8.54 -19.51 -15.32
C SER A 299 -9.68 -20.36 -14.73
N GLU A 300 -9.51 -20.88 -13.52
CA GLU A 300 -10.45 -21.72 -12.80
C GLU A 300 -10.79 -21.10 -11.44
N ILE A 301 -12.04 -21.23 -11.03
CA ILE A 301 -12.41 -21.00 -9.63
C ILE A 301 -11.96 -22.19 -8.78
N THR A 302 -11.74 -21.96 -7.49
CA THR A 302 -11.38 -23.01 -6.49
C THR A 302 -12.41 -24.16 -6.39
N GLY A 303 -13.56 -24.03 -7.07
CA GLY A 303 -14.68 -24.96 -7.02
C GLY A 303 -15.40 -24.93 -5.67
N ASN A 304 -16.60 -25.51 -5.62
CA ASN A 304 -17.34 -25.79 -4.38
C ASN A 304 -16.70 -26.94 -3.57
N ARG A 305 -15.39 -27.12 -3.71
CA ARG A 305 -14.64 -28.21 -3.12
C ARG A 305 -14.08 -27.71 -1.80
N ASP A 306 -14.81 -27.99 -0.72
CA ASP A 306 -14.22 -28.14 0.63
C ASP A 306 -13.22 -29.32 0.69
N GLU A 307 -12.77 -29.84 -0.47
CA GLU A 307 -11.82 -30.93 -0.53
C GLU A 307 -10.47 -30.40 -0.11
N PRO A 308 -9.94 -30.91 1.01
CA PRO A 308 -8.70 -30.41 1.55
C PRO A 308 -7.52 -30.80 0.66
N ILE A 309 -6.63 -29.85 0.43
CA ILE A 309 -5.37 -30.09 -0.27
C ILE A 309 -4.51 -31.02 0.60
N LEU A 310 -3.96 -32.05 -0.04
CA LEU A 310 -3.04 -32.97 0.61
C LEU A 310 -1.69 -32.29 0.84
N ARG A 311 -1.44 -31.90 2.09
CA ARG A 311 -0.17 -31.32 2.51
C ARG A 311 0.77 -32.36 3.09
N TRP A 312 2.05 -32.25 2.73
CA TRP A 312 3.11 -33.07 3.31
C TRP A 312 3.86 -32.27 4.37
N VAL A 313 3.46 -32.43 5.63
CA VAL A 313 4.16 -31.77 6.75
C VAL A 313 5.36 -32.62 7.17
N SER A 314 6.54 -31.97 7.26
CA SER A 314 7.71 -32.58 7.88
C SER A 314 7.64 -32.39 9.40
N ASP A 315 7.56 -33.50 10.13
CA ASP A 315 7.46 -33.47 11.58
C ASP A 315 8.84 -33.19 12.19
N GLN A 316 9.09 -31.94 12.57
CA GLN A 316 10.35 -31.53 13.23
C GLN A 316 10.51 -32.12 14.64
N SER A 317 9.46 -32.73 15.21
CA SER A 317 9.48 -33.30 16.57
C SER A 317 10.16 -34.68 16.66
N SER A 318 10.51 -35.30 15.52
CA SER A 318 11.17 -36.61 15.52
C SER A 318 12.70 -36.48 15.44
N SER A 319 13.36 -36.58 16.60
CA SER A 319 14.80 -36.79 16.70
C SER A 319 15.16 -38.19 16.15
N GLY A 320 15.31 -38.29 14.84
CA GLY A 320 15.74 -39.50 14.16
C GLY A 320 15.66 -39.35 12.64
N TRP A 321 16.52 -40.07 11.92
CA TRP A 321 16.72 -40.00 10.45
C TRP A 321 15.51 -40.48 9.62
N ARG A 322 14.32 -40.54 10.23
CA ARG A 322 13.04 -40.88 9.61
C ARG A 322 12.02 -39.80 9.95
N THR A 323 11.98 -38.75 9.14
CA THR A 323 10.86 -37.80 9.13
C THR A 323 9.58 -38.55 8.79
N LYS A 324 8.72 -38.77 9.78
CA LYS A 324 7.37 -39.28 9.52
C LYS A 324 6.58 -38.16 8.83
N ARG A 325 6.22 -38.38 7.57
CA ARG A 325 5.33 -37.48 6.83
C ARG A 325 3.90 -37.76 7.27
N ARG A 326 3.23 -36.78 7.89
CA ARG A 326 1.78 -36.83 8.13
C ARG A 326 1.06 -36.16 6.97
N ARG A 327 0.02 -36.82 6.46
CA ARG A 327 -0.95 -36.20 5.54
C ARG A 327 -1.92 -35.39 6.39
N THR A 328 -1.88 -34.08 6.23
CA THR A 328 -2.87 -33.17 6.81
C THR A 328 -3.68 -32.55 5.69
N SER A 329 -4.94 -32.30 5.99
CA SER A 329 -5.94 -31.83 5.07
C SER A 329 -6.16 -30.33 5.35
N ILE A 330 -5.80 -29.44 4.43
CA ILE A 330 -5.90 -27.98 4.60
C ILE A 330 -6.74 -27.36 3.48
N THR A 331 -7.58 -26.38 3.77
CA THR A 331 -8.33 -25.66 2.72
C THR A 331 -7.43 -24.64 2.01
N VAL A 332 -7.86 -24.16 0.82
CA VAL A 332 -7.13 -23.14 0.06
C VAL A 332 -6.90 -21.88 0.89
N GLY A 333 -7.97 -21.28 1.44
CA GLY A 333 -7.86 -20.06 2.23
C GLY A 333 -6.98 -20.22 3.49
N GLN A 334 -7.07 -21.36 4.17
CA GLN A 334 -6.19 -21.65 5.33
C GLN A 334 -4.71 -21.69 4.94
N LEU A 335 -4.39 -22.28 3.79
CA LEU A 335 -3.01 -22.33 3.31
C LEU A 335 -2.50 -20.94 2.93
N ILE A 336 -3.34 -20.14 2.24
CA ILE A 336 -3.01 -18.74 1.90
C ILE A 336 -2.73 -17.94 3.17
N GLU A 337 -3.62 -18.00 4.17
CA GLU A 337 -3.43 -17.29 5.43
C GLU A 337 -2.18 -17.75 6.18
N GLU A 338 -1.88 -19.05 6.21
CA GLU A 338 -0.66 -19.56 6.84
C GLU A 338 0.61 -19.05 6.15
N VAL A 339 0.66 -19.09 4.82
CA VAL A 339 1.81 -18.60 4.04
C VAL A 339 1.98 -17.09 4.21
N CYS A 340 0.91 -16.32 4.05
CA CYS A 340 0.93 -14.87 4.20
C CYS A 340 1.29 -14.44 5.63
N SER A 341 0.77 -15.13 6.64
CA SER A 341 1.14 -14.92 8.05
C SER A 341 2.60 -15.21 8.33
N LYS A 342 3.09 -16.37 7.86
CA LYS A 342 4.45 -16.84 8.16
C LYS A 342 5.55 -16.00 7.50
N TYR A 343 5.30 -15.52 6.28
CA TYR A 343 6.30 -14.80 5.48
C TYR A 343 6.01 -13.31 5.33
N ASN A 344 5.02 -12.78 6.07
CA ASN A 344 4.54 -11.41 5.92
C ASN A 344 4.29 -11.02 4.45
N ALA A 345 3.62 -11.93 3.73
CA ALA A 345 3.37 -11.80 2.31
C ALA A 345 1.94 -11.37 2.02
N THR A 346 1.73 -10.71 0.89
CA THR A 346 0.43 -10.41 0.30
C THR A 346 0.15 -11.40 -0.84
N PHE A 347 -1.09 -11.87 -0.92
CA PHE A 347 -1.58 -12.80 -1.93
C PHE A 347 -2.62 -12.09 -2.80
N CYS A 348 -2.32 -11.99 -4.08
CA CYS A 348 -3.16 -11.39 -5.09
C CYS A 348 -3.71 -12.49 -6.00
N SER A 349 -4.99 -12.83 -5.85
CA SER A 349 -5.69 -13.75 -6.72
C SER A 349 -6.24 -13.00 -7.94
N ILE A 350 -5.92 -13.46 -9.14
CA ILE A 350 -6.45 -12.91 -10.38
C ILE A 350 -7.18 -14.00 -11.15
N LEU A 351 -8.50 -13.85 -11.28
CA LEU A 351 -9.31 -14.74 -12.12
C LEU A 351 -9.27 -14.24 -13.57
N LEU A 352 -8.60 -15.00 -14.43
CA LEU A 352 -8.56 -14.76 -15.88
C LEU A 352 -9.72 -15.51 -16.54
N ALA A 353 -10.82 -14.81 -16.79
CA ALA A 353 -12.04 -15.40 -17.33
C ALA A 353 -12.87 -14.36 -18.07
N ASP A 354 -13.44 -14.75 -19.20
CA ASP A 354 -14.44 -13.94 -19.89
C ASP A 354 -15.71 -13.75 -19.04
N GLU A 355 -16.57 -12.82 -19.45
CA GLU A 355 -17.80 -12.49 -18.72
C GLU A 355 -18.87 -13.59 -18.72
N PHE A 356 -18.70 -14.66 -19.52
CA PHE A 356 -19.65 -15.74 -19.69
C PHE A 356 -19.28 -17.00 -18.89
N LYS A 357 -17.99 -17.16 -18.55
CA LYS A 357 -17.44 -18.39 -17.98
C LYS A 357 -18.00 -18.75 -16.60
N PHE A 358 -18.20 -17.76 -15.74
CA PHE A 358 -18.63 -17.98 -14.35
C PHE A 358 -19.82 -17.08 -13.97
N GLY A 359 -20.80 -17.66 -13.28
CA GLY A 359 -21.90 -16.93 -12.69
C GLY A 359 -21.51 -16.16 -11.43
N THR A 360 -22.36 -15.23 -10.99
CA THR A 360 -22.15 -14.42 -9.78
C THR A 360 -22.06 -15.27 -8.50
N GLU A 361 -22.84 -16.34 -8.40
CA GLU A 361 -22.80 -17.26 -7.26
C GLU A 361 -21.48 -18.04 -7.20
N GLU A 362 -20.94 -18.43 -8.36
CA GLU A 362 -19.66 -19.13 -8.45
C GLU A 362 -18.50 -18.20 -8.07
N GLN A 363 -18.52 -16.95 -8.54
CA GLN A 363 -17.55 -15.91 -8.16
C GLN A 363 -17.59 -15.61 -6.65
N LEU A 364 -18.79 -15.51 -6.06
CA LEU A 364 -18.94 -15.34 -4.62
C LEU A 364 -18.43 -16.53 -3.82
N ASN A 365 -18.72 -17.75 -4.25
CA ASN A 365 -18.24 -18.95 -3.58
C ASN A 365 -16.72 -19.08 -3.67
N HIS A 366 -16.13 -18.65 -4.80
CA HIS A 366 -14.68 -18.53 -4.94
C HIS A 366 -14.08 -17.56 -3.92
N HIS A 367 -14.58 -16.32 -3.86
CA HIS A 367 -14.16 -15.32 -2.86
C HIS A 367 -14.27 -15.86 -1.44
N ARG A 368 -15.43 -16.45 -1.08
CA ARG A 368 -15.64 -17.10 0.23
C ARG A 368 -14.58 -18.15 0.54
N THR A 369 -14.21 -18.97 -0.44
CA THR A 369 -13.19 -20.03 -0.27
C THR A 369 -11.79 -19.45 -0.03
N LEU A 370 -11.47 -18.31 -0.64
CA LEU A 370 -10.18 -17.65 -0.47
C LEU A 370 -10.06 -16.96 0.91
N VAL A 371 -11.14 -16.36 1.41
CA VAL A 371 -11.16 -15.72 2.75
C VAL A 371 -11.35 -16.72 3.90
N GLN A 372 -11.64 -17.99 3.62
CA GLN A 372 -11.74 -19.03 4.65
C GLN A 372 -10.42 -19.17 5.41
N GLY A 373 -10.48 -19.34 6.74
CA GLY A 373 -9.28 -19.57 7.56
C GLY A 373 -8.67 -18.31 8.16
N LYS A 374 -9.26 -17.14 7.94
CA LYS A 374 -8.94 -15.93 8.72
C LYS A 374 -9.06 -16.18 10.22
N THR A 375 -8.15 -15.59 10.98
CA THR A 375 -8.15 -15.70 12.43
C THR A 375 -9.24 -14.80 13.02
N PRO A 376 -10.18 -15.32 13.84
CA PRO A 376 -11.22 -14.50 14.46
C PRO A 376 -10.63 -13.34 15.28
N GLY A 377 -11.18 -12.14 15.12
CA GLY A 377 -10.71 -10.93 15.80
C GLY A 377 -9.44 -10.31 15.22
N VAL A 378 -8.97 -10.80 14.07
CA VAL A 378 -7.83 -10.24 13.33
C VAL A 378 -8.28 -9.79 11.95
N TYR A 379 -8.25 -8.48 11.70
CA TYR A 379 -8.47 -7.91 10.38
C TYR A 379 -7.14 -7.82 9.62
N THR A 380 -7.08 -8.25 8.36
CA THR A 380 -5.87 -8.13 7.52
C THR A 380 -6.18 -7.71 6.09
N ASN A 381 -5.21 -7.08 5.41
CA ASN A 381 -5.28 -6.73 3.99
C ASN A 381 -4.43 -7.67 3.10
N ARG A 382 -4.15 -8.89 3.58
CA ARG A 382 -3.18 -9.78 2.93
C ARG A 382 -3.70 -10.42 1.65
N LEU A 383 -5.01 -10.62 1.55
CA LEU A 383 -5.65 -11.13 0.34
C LEU A 383 -6.17 -9.95 -0.49
N LYS A 384 -5.86 -9.96 -1.79
CA LYS A 384 -6.44 -9.07 -2.79
C LYS A 384 -7.00 -9.92 -3.91
N GLU A 385 -8.17 -9.58 -4.41
CA GLU A 385 -8.82 -10.29 -5.50
C GLU A 385 -9.10 -9.36 -6.67
N TRP A 386 -8.82 -9.85 -7.86
CA TRP A 386 -9.09 -9.15 -9.11
C TRP A 386 -9.62 -10.12 -10.15
N MET A 387 -10.23 -9.55 -11.19
CA MET A 387 -10.58 -10.28 -12.39
C MET A 387 -9.97 -9.58 -13.59
N ALA A 388 -9.58 -10.37 -14.58
CA ALA A 388 -9.15 -9.90 -15.89
C ALA A 388 -9.98 -10.62 -16.95
N LEU A 389 -10.61 -9.87 -17.84
CA LEU A 389 -11.45 -10.43 -18.91
C LEU A 389 -10.60 -11.07 -20.00
N ASP A 390 -9.46 -10.47 -20.30
CA ASP A 390 -8.51 -10.92 -21.31
C ASP A 390 -7.05 -10.65 -20.90
N PHE A 391 -6.11 -11.02 -21.78
CA PHE A 391 -4.68 -10.79 -21.55
C PHE A 391 -4.27 -9.32 -21.55
N ARG A 392 -5.02 -8.45 -22.23
CA ARG A 392 -4.73 -7.01 -22.25
C ARG A 392 -5.09 -6.39 -20.90
N ASP A 393 -6.26 -6.72 -20.38
CA ASP A 393 -6.71 -6.33 -19.04
C ASP A 393 -5.78 -6.89 -17.97
N LEU A 394 -5.37 -8.16 -18.11
CA LEU A 394 -4.41 -8.80 -17.22
C LEU A 394 -3.05 -8.09 -17.24
N GLN A 395 -2.53 -7.73 -18.41
CA GLN A 395 -1.27 -7.01 -18.53
C GLN A 395 -1.35 -5.65 -17.80
N GLY A 396 -2.41 -4.87 -18.05
CA GLY A 396 -2.61 -3.58 -17.37
C GLY A 396 -2.75 -3.72 -15.86
N LEU A 397 -3.42 -4.78 -15.39
CA LEU A 397 -3.55 -5.10 -13.97
C LEU A 397 -2.20 -5.44 -13.32
N LEU A 398 -1.38 -6.26 -13.97
CA LEU A 398 -0.04 -6.63 -13.49
C LEU A 398 0.89 -5.41 -13.44
N GLU A 399 0.88 -4.56 -14.46
CA GLU A 399 1.62 -3.30 -14.48
C GLU A 399 1.21 -2.40 -13.30
N ARG A 400 -0.10 -2.31 -13.01
CA ARG A 400 -0.62 -1.57 -11.85
C ARG A 400 -0.14 -2.18 -10.53
N ILE A 401 -0.23 -3.50 -10.36
CA ILE A 401 0.23 -4.20 -9.15
C ILE A 401 1.72 -3.92 -8.92
N LEU A 402 2.56 -4.13 -9.92
CA LEU A 402 4.00 -3.89 -9.83
C LEU A 402 4.30 -2.43 -9.50
N SER A 403 3.59 -1.50 -10.13
CA SER A 403 3.71 -0.06 -9.84
C SER A 403 3.35 0.28 -8.39
N CYS A 404 2.30 -0.32 -7.81
CA CYS A 404 1.95 -0.15 -6.40
C CYS A 404 3.03 -0.73 -5.48
N LEU A 405 3.61 -1.90 -5.80
CA LEU A 405 4.68 -2.49 -4.99
C LEU A 405 5.92 -1.59 -4.90
N GLN A 406 6.22 -0.88 -5.99
CA GLN A 406 7.32 0.08 -6.05
C GLN A 406 7.09 1.32 -5.17
N ASP A 407 5.84 1.64 -4.85
CA ASP A 407 5.43 2.77 -4.01
C ASP A 407 5.29 2.43 -2.51
N ILE A 408 5.58 1.18 -2.11
CA ILE A 408 5.42 0.77 -0.71
C ILE A 408 6.38 1.53 0.20
N THR A 409 5.81 2.23 1.18
CA THR A 409 6.53 3.04 2.16
C THR A 409 6.51 2.45 3.56
N VAL A 410 5.46 1.69 3.87
CA VAL A 410 5.28 1.04 5.17
C VAL A 410 5.07 -0.46 4.94
N ARG A 411 5.96 -1.30 5.49
CA ARG A 411 5.87 -2.76 5.33
C ARG A 411 4.72 -3.34 6.14
N GLN A 412 4.53 -2.84 7.36
CA GLN A 412 3.50 -3.35 8.23
C GLN A 412 3.01 -2.30 9.24
N ILE A 413 1.72 -2.29 9.50
CA ILE A 413 1.09 -1.60 10.63
C ILE A 413 0.27 -2.63 11.40
N ILE A 414 0.64 -2.84 12.67
CA ILE A 414 -0.11 -3.69 13.59
C ILE A 414 -0.79 -2.77 14.60
N THR A 415 -2.11 -2.67 14.51
CA THR A 415 -2.93 -1.88 15.42
C THR A 415 -3.71 -2.80 16.33
N THR A 416 -3.69 -2.50 17.62
CA THR A 416 -4.41 -3.24 18.66
C THR A 416 -5.41 -2.31 19.29
N LEU A 417 -6.69 -2.61 19.15
CA LEU A 417 -7.80 -1.91 19.77
C LEU A 417 -8.17 -2.65 21.06
N LYS A 418 -8.14 -1.97 22.21
CA LYS A 418 -8.55 -2.52 23.51
C LYS A 418 -9.69 -1.69 24.09
N VAL A 419 -10.74 -2.34 24.59
CA VAL A 419 -11.82 -1.65 25.31
C VAL A 419 -11.58 -1.71 26.83
N PRO A 420 -11.79 -0.62 27.57
CA PRO A 420 -11.64 -0.58 29.02
C PRO A 420 -12.81 -1.27 29.75
N GLU A 421 -12.66 -1.50 31.05
CA GLU A 421 -13.72 -2.06 31.89
C GLU A 421 -14.99 -1.20 31.85
N GLY A 422 -16.16 -1.85 31.73
CA GLY A 422 -17.45 -1.16 31.54
C GLY A 422 -17.78 -0.85 30.07
N VAL A 423 -16.88 -1.12 29.13
CA VAL A 423 -17.13 -1.07 27.68
C VAL A 423 -16.94 -2.46 27.09
N ARG A 424 -17.89 -2.88 26.26
CA ARG A 424 -17.86 -4.16 25.54
C ARG A 424 -17.72 -3.92 24.06
N LEU A 425 -16.88 -4.71 23.41
CA LEU A 425 -16.82 -4.73 21.96
C LEU A 425 -17.91 -5.69 21.44
N LEU A 426 -18.90 -5.15 20.73
CA LEU A 426 -20.07 -5.91 20.25
C LEU A 426 -19.82 -6.51 18.87
N GLY A 427 -19.02 -5.84 18.05
CA GLY A 427 -18.66 -6.35 16.75
C GLY A 427 -17.62 -5.49 16.04
N PHE A 428 -17.00 -6.06 15.02
CA PHE A 428 -16.04 -5.40 14.15
C PHE A 428 -16.39 -5.72 12.70
N GLU A 429 -16.04 -4.79 11.83
CA GLU A 429 -16.18 -4.98 10.40
C GLU A 429 -15.09 -5.90 9.84
N ASP A 430 -15.50 -6.92 9.08
CA ASP A 430 -14.64 -7.76 8.25
C ASP A 430 -15.38 -8.09 6.94
N GLU A 431 -14.71 -7.94 5.81
CA GLU A 431 -15.28 -8.16 4.46
C GLU A 431 -16.66 -7.49 4.24
N GLY A 432 -16.78 -6.24 4.68
CA GLY A 432 -18.00 -5.44 4.50
C GLY A 432 -19.20 -5.87 5.37
N GLU A 433 -18.99 -6.73 6.36
CA GLU A 433 -20.00 -7.14 7.33
C GLU A 433 -19.56 -6.88 8.76
N ILE A 434 -20.48 -6.47 9.63
CA ILE A 434 -20.20 -6.33 11.07
C ILE A 434 -20.38 -7.71 11.70
N LEU A 435 -19.25 -8.34 12.03
CA LEU A 435 -19.21 -9.62 12.73
C LEU A 435 -19.34 -9.41 14.23
N SER A 436 -20.24 -10.16 14.87
CA SER A 436 -20.38 -10.18 16.32
C SER A 436 -19.14 -10.81 16.95
N ILE A 437 -18.57 -10.14 17.95
CA ILE A 437 -17.44 -10.67 18.70
C ILE A 437 -17.96 -11.47 19.91
N GLY A 438 -17.28 -12.57 20.27
CA GLY A 438 -17.64 -13.35 21.45
C GLY A 438 -17.55 -12.53 22.73
N GLU A 439 -18.39 -12.83 23.73
CA GLU A 439 -18.55 -12.01 24.95
C GLU A 439 -17.26 -11.76 25.76
N GLU A 440 -16.20 -12.54 25.53
CA GLU A 440 -14.91 -12.46 26.24
C GLU A 440 -13.81 -11.70 25.46
N GLN A 441 -14.03 -11.32 24.20
CA GLN A 441 -13.03 -10.62 23.39
C GLN A 441 -13.13 -9.09 23.55
N ASN A 442 -12.22 -8.52 24.35
CA ASN A 442 -12.08 -7.07 24.56
C ASN A 442 -10.95 -6.44 23.72
N GLU A 443 -10.40 -7.21 22.78
CA GLU A 443 -9.26 -6.80 21.96
C GLU A 443 -9.48 -7.22 20.50
N VAL A 444 -9.19 -6.31 19.57
CA VAL A 444 -9.14 -6.58 18.13
C VAL A 444 -7.80 -6.17 17.59
N GLN A 445 -7.23 -7.03 16.75
CA GLN A 445 -5.98 -6.75 16.06
C GLN A 445 -6.25 -6.44 14.59
N ILE A 446 -5.65 -5.36 14.10
CA ILE A 446 -5.73 -4.92 12.71
C ILE A 446 -4.30 -4.95 12.17
N ASN A 447 -4.07 -5.71 11.11
CA ASN A 447 -2.76 -5.93 10.55
C ASN A 447 -2.76 -5.55 9.06
N PHE A 448 -2.19 -4.40 8.76
CA PHE A 448 -1.95 -3.96 7.40
C PHE A 448 -0.53 -4.27 6.97
N THR A 449 -0.36 -4.77 5.76
CA THR A 449 0.92 -5.15 5.15
C THR A 449 1.08 -4.44 3.81
N ASN A 450 2.33 -4.15 3.43
CA ASN A 450 2.71 -3.64 2.10
C ASN A 450 1.90 -2.39 1.68
N LEU A 451 2.00 -1.33 2.49
CA LEU A 451 1.25 -0.10 2.31
C LEU A 451 1.99 0.93 1.46
N GLU A 452 1.33 1.36 0.39
CA GLU A 452 1.77 2.44 -0.48
C GLU A 452 1.66 3.82 0.18
N SER A 453 2.43 4.78 -0.34
CA SER A 453 2.32 6.17 0.09
C SER A 453 0.90 6.71 -0.13
N GLY A 454 0.28 7.23 0.92
CA GLY A 454 -1.07 7.80 0.84
C GLY A 454 -2.21 6.80 0.99
N TYR A 455 -1.91 5.53 1.34
CA TYR A 455 -2.92 4.52 1.64
C TYR A 455 -3.88 4.99 2.75
N ASP A 456 -5.18 4.90 2.49
CA ASP A 456 -6.25 5.21 3.43
C ASP A 456 -7.22 4.03 3.58
N ARG A 457 -7.55 3.67 4.83
CA ARG A 457 -8.55 2.64 5.11
C ARG A 457 -9.29 2.95 6.40
N SER A 458 -10.61 2.81 6.33
CA SER A 458 -11.52 2.96 7.47
C SER A 458 -12.11 1.59 7.82
N ILE A 459 -12.20 1.28 9.12
CA ILE A 459 -12.81 0.05 9.64
C ILE A 459 -13.84 0.45 10.70
N MET A 460 -15.04 -0.10 10.61
CA MET A 460 -16.10 0.12 11.59
C MET A 460 -16.03 -0.86 12.76
N PHE A 461 -16.33 -0.38 13.95
CA PHE A 461 -16.48 -1.19 15.15
C PHE A 461 -17.73 -0.75 15.91
N THR A 462 -18.37 -1.72 16.59
CA THR A 462 -19.55 -1.50 17.41
C THR A 462 -19.20 -1.76 18.87
N VAL A 463 -19.43 -0.79 19.74
CA VAL A 463 -19.17 -0.88 21.18
C VAL A 463 -20.45 -0.66 21.97
N GLY A 464 -20.58 -1.42 23.05
CA GLY A 464 -21.62 -1.27 24.07
C GLY A 464 -21.03 -0.67 25.33
N ILE A 465 -21.73 0.28 25.94
CA ILE A 465 -21.26 0.96 27.16
C ILE A 465 -22.21 0.59 28.30
N GLU A 466 -21.66 0.01 29.36
CA GLU A 466 -22.38 -0.34 30.58
C GLU A 466 -22.35 0.85 31.54
N LEU A 467 -23.39 1.68 31.44
CA LEU A 467 -23.50 2.92 32.21
C LEU A 467 -23.42 2.69 33.74
N ASP A 468 -23.90 1.54 34.21
CA ASP A 468 -23.92 1.18 35.64
C ASP A 468 -22.54 0.88 36.23
N LYS A 469 -21.53 0.60 35.40
CA LYS A 469 -20.14 0.33 35.82
C LYS A 469 -19.22 1.54 35.66
N LEU A 470 -19.74 2.67 35.18
CA LEU A 470 -18.98 3.91 35.03
C LEU A 470 -19.17 4.75 36.30
N ASP A 471 -18.27 4.57 37.27
CA ASP A 471 -18.25 5.27 38.57
C ASP A 471 -18.21 6.82 38.50
N GLN A 472 -18.09 7.42 37.29
CA GLN A 472 -17.90 8.86 37.05
C GLN A 472 -19.07 9.56 36.34
N MET A 473 -20.28 9.01 36.42
CA MET A 473 -21.50 9.64 35.88
C MET A 473 -21.89 10.95 36.57
N GLU A 474 -21.37 11.23 37.76
CA GLU A 474 -21.61 12.48 38.46
C GLU A 474 -20.83 13.63 37.80
N LYS A 475 -21.50 14.33 36.86
CA LYS A 475 -21.12 15.60 36.20
C LYS A 475 -20.23 15.49 34.96
N GLY A 476 -20.81 15.07 33.84
CA GLY A 476 -20.26 15.44 32.54
C GLY A 476 -18.85 14.89 32.25
N GLY A 477 -18.51 13.76 32.88
CA GLY A 477 -17.19 13.15 32.87
C GLY A 477 -16.79 12.67 31.48
N LYS A 478 -15.48 12.74 31.20
CA LYS A 478 -14.85 12.14 30.03
C LYS A 478 -14.46 10.71 30.41
N PHE A 479 -14.85 9.73 29.60
CA PHE A 479 -14.55 8.32 29.81
C PHE A 479 -13.93 7.75 28.53
N SER A 480 -12.92 6.88 28.70
CA SER A 480 -12.31 6.20 27.57
C SER A 480 -13.22 5.08 27.08
N VAL A 481 -13.37 4.94 25.77
CA VAL A 481 -14.18 3.91 25.12
C VAL A 481 -13.30 2.89 24.42
N ALA A 482 -12.11 3.29 23.98
CA ALA A 482 -11.12 2.37 23.46
C ALA A 482 -9.71 2.97 23.59
N SER A 483 -8.71 2.12 23.71
CA SER A 483 -7.30 2.48 23.57
C SER A 483 -6.74 1.76 22.35
N VAL A 484 -6.00 2.50 21.52
CA VAL A 484 -5.40 2.03 20.28
C VAL A 484 -3.89 2.07 20.44
N GLN A 485 -3.25 0.92 20.26
CA GLN A 485 -1.80 0.80 20.17
C GLN A 485 -1.42 0.40 18.76
N ALA A 486 -0.77 1.29 18.02
CA ALA A 486 -0.30 1.03 16.66
C ALA A 486 1.22 0.90 16.63
N LYS A 487 1.69 -0.22 16.10
CA LYS A 487 3.09 -0.50 15.82
C LYS A 487 3.33 -0.39 14.32
N ILE A 488 4.22 0.51 13.93
CA ILE A 488 4.57 0.76 12.52
C ILE A 488 5.97 0.20 12.25
N LEU A 489 6.07 -0.64 11.22
CA LEU A 489 7.32 -1.16 10.67
C LEU A 489 7.58 -0.51 9.30
N PRO A 490 8.47 0.50 9.25
CA PRO A 490 8.80 1.18 8.00
C PRO A 490 9.62 0.28 7.06
N SER A 491 9.62 0.62 5.77
CA SER A 491 10.28 -0.18 4.73
C SER A 491 11.80 -0.02 4.71
N ALA A 492 12.34 1.15 5.05
CA ALA A 492 13.77 1.46 4.88
C ALA A 492 14.55 1.70 6.18
N TYR A 493 13.91 1.55 7.36
CA TYR A 493 14.52 1.84 8.66
C TYR A 493 14.27 0.70 9.65
N SER A 494 15.28 0.36 10.46
CA SER A 494 15.18 -0.64 11.54
C SER A 494 14.45 -0.11 12.79
N GLY A 495 14.11 1.18 12.82
CA GLY A 495 13.36 1.80 13.90
C GLY A 495 11.89 1.37 13.87
N GLN A 496 11.41 0.85 14.99
CA GLN A 496 9.98 0.60 15.20
C GLN A 496 9.35 1.85 15.81
N SER A 497 8.27 2.35 15.23
CA SER A 497 7.49 3.43 15.83
C SER A 497 6.29 2.84 16.56
N LEU A 498 6.21 3.08 17.86
CA LEU A 498 5.04 2.75 18.67
C LEU A 498 4.22 4.02 18.87
N LEU A 499 2.95 3.97 18.50
CA LEU A 499 1.97 5.02 18.71
C LEU A 499 0.89 4.50 19.64
N THR A 500 0.52 5.30 20.62
CA THR A 500 -0.62 5.02 21.50
C THR A 500 -1.60 6.18 21.42
N SER A 501 -2.88 5.87 21.26
CA SER A 501 -3.97 6.83 21.15
C SER A 501 -5.18 6.33 21.92
N ASP A 502 -5.72 7.15 22.81
CA ASP A 502 -6.92 6.80 23.59
C ASP A 502 -8.15 7.52 23.02
N LEU A 503 -9.19 6.75 22.70
CA LEU A 503 -10.47 7.27 22.28
C LEU A 503 -11.33 7.54 23.51
N ASP A 504 -11.62 8.82 23.72
CA ASP A 504 -12.42 9.27 24.84
C ASP A 504 -13.74 9.90 24.39
N VAL A 505 -14.83 9.52 25.04
CA VAL A 505 -16.15 10.11 24.86
C VAL A 505 -16.51 10.91 26.11
N ARG A 506 -17.24 12.01 25.93
CA ARG A 506 -17.79 12.78 27.06
C ARG A 506 -19.30 12.60 27.09
N LEU A 507 -19.83 12.02 28.16
CA LEU A 507 -21.27 12.01 28.37
C LEU A 507 -21.67 13.38 28.90
N ALA A 508 -22.49 14.11 28.18
CA ALA A 508 -23.14 15.29 28.72
C ALA A 508 -24.44 14.86 29.41
N PRO A 509 -24.73 15.32 30.64
CA PRO A 509 -26.04 15.15 31.23
C PRO A 509 -27.03 15.96 30.39
N GLY A 510 -27.82 15.27 29.56
CA GLY A 510 -28.93 15.85 28.81
C GLY A 510 -30.25 15.35 29.39
N ASP A 511 -31.23 16.25 29.53
CA ASP A 511 -32.60 15.93 29.94
C ASP A 511 -33.10 14.69 29.19
N ILE A 512 -33.67 13.77 29.97
CA ILE A 512 -34.24 12.50 29.54
C ILE A 512 -35.29 12.77 28.45
N GLY A 513 -34.88 12.71 27.18
CA GLY A 513 -35.77 13.09 26.07
C GLY A 513 -35.45 12.41 24.74
N GLN A 514 -34.19 12.32 24.33
CA GLN A 514 -33.82 11.66 23.06
C GLN A 514 -32.45 11.00 23.19
N ILE A 515 -32.43 9.73 23.60
CA ILE A 515 -31.25 8.87 23.46
C ILE A 515 -31.11 8.54 21.98
N ALA A 516 -30.16 9.19 21.29
CA ALA A 516 -29.75 8.78 19.96
C ALA A 516 -29.15 7.38 20.04
N ARG A 517 -29.76 6.40 19.35
CA ARG A 517 -29.40 4.97 19.42
C ARG A 517 -28.09 4.60 18.70
N SER A 518 -27.35 5.57 18.17
CA SER A 518 -26.04 5.35 17.54
C SER A 518 -25.29 6.68 17.43
N ALA A 519 -24.11 6.78 18.03
CA ALA A 519 -23.17 7.88 17.81
C ALA A 519 -21.95 7.32 17.07
N PRO A 520 -21.62 7.78 15.85
CA PRO A 520 -20.47 7.28 15.12
C PRO A 520 -19.17 7.81 15.73
N LEU A 521 -18.16 6.94 15.74
CA LEU A 521 -16.81 7.19 16.19
C LEU A 521 -15.91 7.18 14.95
N ASN A 522 -15.18 8.27 14.71
CA ASN A 522 -14.25 8.34 13.59
C ASN A 522 -12.81 8.49 14.07
N LEU A 523 -11.94 7.70 13.46
CA LEU A 523 -10.49 7.68 13.66
C LEU A 523 -9.85 8.37 12.46
N THR A 524 -9.31 9.57 12.64
CA THR A 524 -8.56 10.28 11.59
C THR A 524 -7.19 10.67 12.13
N ILE A 525 -6.14 10.19 11.48
CA ILE A 525 -4.74 10.43 11.86
C ILE A 525 -4.22 11.63 11.06
N SER A 526 -3.75 12.68 11.74
CA SER A 526 -3.18 13.90 11.13
C SER A 526 -1.93 14.34 11.87
N SER A 527 -0.89 14.72 11.12
CA SER A 527 0.51 14.87 11.55
C SER A 527 0.93 16.26 12.06
N LYS A 528 -0.02 17.17 12.35
CA LYS A 528 0.31 18.60 12.44
C LYS A 528 0.75 19.16 13.80
N ASP A 529 0.65 18.44 14.91
CA ASP A 529 0.95 19.01 16.24
C ASP A 529 2.17 18.36 16.93
N MET A 530 3.30 18.33 16.21
CA MET A 530 4.59 17.83 16.70
C MET A 530 5.31 18.87 17.59
N HIS A 531 5.10 18.82 18.91
CA HIS A 531 6.07 19.37 19.85
C HIS A 531 6.89 18.23 20.49
N VAL A 532 8.16 18.18 20.08
CA VAL A 532 9.19 17.31 20.65
C VAL A 532 9.46 17.79 22.07
N SER A 533 9.13 16.96 23.06
CA SER A 533 9.66 17.11 24.42
C SER A 533 10.88 16.21 24.56
N GLU A 534 12.00 16.82 24.93
CA GLU A 534 13.28 16.15 25.16
C GLU A 534 13.15 15.12 26.30
N GLY A 535 13.66 13.90 26.08
CA GLY A 535 13.96 12.95 27.15
C GLY A 535 13.15 11.65 27.22
N SER A 536 12.25 11.36 26.27
CA SER A 536 11.68 10.01 26.14
C SER A 536 11.42 9.67 24.68
N ASP A 537 11.91 8.52 24.22
CA ASP A 537 11.63 7.92 22.89
C ASP A 537 10.15 7.49 22.70
N ASN A 538 9.23 8.13 23.43
CA ASN A 538 7.80 7.96 23.30
C ASN A 538 7.23 9.16 22.56
N VAL A 539 7.00 8.97 21.26
CA VAL A 539 6.22 9.91 20.44
C VAL A 539 4.78 9.94 20.97
N LYS A 540 4.47 10.92 21.81
CA LYS A 540 3.09 11.19 22.26
C LYS A 540 2.43 12.11 21.25
N LEU A 541 1.53 11.56 20.44
CA LEU A 541 0.71 12.32 19.48
C LEU A 541 -0.52 12.89 20.21
N PRO A 542 -0.77 14.22 20.16
CA PRO A 542 -1.98 14.79 20.75
C PRO A 542 -3.21 14.57 19.85
N ILE A 543 -4.33 14.27 20.50
CA ILE A 543 -5.64 13.98 19.90
C ILE A 543 -6.43 15.28 19.82
N VAL A 544 -6.70 15.76 18.61
CA VAL A 544 -7.61 16.91 18.44
C VAL A 544 -9.04 16.37 18.48
N SER A 545 -9.75 16.64 19.58
CA SER A 545 -11.20 16.73 19.50
C SER A 545 -11.55 18.15 19.08
N ARG A 546 -12.35 18.31 18.02
CA ARG A 546 -13.24 19.45 17.82
C ARG A 546 -14.20 19.18 16.66
N LEU A 547 -15.45 18.91 17.05
CA LEU A 547 -16.66 19.33 16.35
C LEU A 547 -16.80 18.91 14.87
N SER A 548 -17.36 17.73 14.62
CA SER A 548 -18.51 17.65 13.72
C SER A 548 -19.29 16.35 13.92
N ALA A 549 -20.60 16.47 13.76
CA ALA A 549 -21.57 15.38 13.74
C ALA A 549 -21.28 14.36 12.62
N VAL A 550 -22.26 13.50 12.37
CA VAL A 550 -22.62 12.62 11.23
C VAL A 550 -22.10 12.98 9.80
N SER A 551 -21.31 14.05 9.62
CA SER A 551 -20.81 14.68 8.39
C SER A 551 -19.27 14.60 8.16
N ASP A 552 -18.57 13.63 8.75
CA ASP A 552 -17.15 13.39 8.47
C ASP A 552 -16.97 12.53 7.19
N ALA A 553 -16.15 13.02 6.25
CA ALA A 553 -15.95 12.43 4.93
C ALA A 553 -15.47 10.98 4.98
N PHE A 554 -14.64 10.61 5.96
CA PHE A 554 -14.16 9.22 6.12
C PHE A 554 -15.27 8.26 6.56
N PHE A 555 -16.17 8.72 7.43
CA PHE A 555 -17.31 7.92 7.89
C PHE A 555 -18.33 7.77 6.77
N ILE A 556 -18.63 8.86 6.06
CA ILE A 556 -19.56 8.84 4.93
C ILE A 556 -19.00 7.97 3.80
N LYS A 557 -17.69 8.07 3.48
CA LYS A 557 -17.02 7.18 2.51
C LYS A 557 -17.24 5.71 2.88
N ARG A 558 -16.92 5.31 4.11
CA ARG A 558 -17.10 3.90 4.52
C ARG A 558 -18.57 3.47 4.51
N LYS A 559 -19.48 4.36 4.91
CA LYS A 559 -20.92 4.11 4.84
C LYS A 559 -21.40 3.91 3.40
N VAL A 560 -20.87 4.68 2.44
CA VAL A 560 -21.16 4.49 1.02
C VAL A 560 -20.61 3.16 0.52
N GLU A 561 -19.37 2.80 0.86
CA GLU A 561 -18.78 1.50 0.51
C GLU A 561 -19.64 0.32 1.01
N LEU A 562 -20.08 0.36 2.28
CA LEU A 562 -20.98 -0.64 2.86
C LEU A 562 -22.37 -0.65 2.22
N LEU A 563 -22.90 0.51 1.86
CA LEU A 563 -24.19 0.63 1.17
C LEU A 563 -24.11 0.02 -0.24
N VAL A 564 -23.02 0.26 -0.96
CA VAL A 564 -22.77 -0.33 -2.28
C VAL A 564 -22.60 -1.84 -2.17
N SER A 565 -21.76 -2.31 -1.26
CA SER A 565 -21.48 -3.74 -1.10
C SER A 565 -22.75 -4.53 -0.74
N SER A 566 -23.54 -4.03 0.22
CA SER A 566 -24.82 -4.63 0.62
C SER A 566 -25.84 -4.60 -0.52
N THR A 567 -25.98 -3.48 -1.23
CA THR A 567 -26.95 -3.36 -2.35
C THR A 567 -26.61 -4.31 -3.49
N ILE A 568 -25.34 -4.39 -3.90
CA ILE A 568 -24.89 -5.31 -4.96
C ILE A 568 -25.12 -6.75 -4.53
N LYS A 569 -24.75 -7.12 -3.30
CA LYS A 569 -24.94 -8.46 -2.76
C LYS A 569 -26.42 -8.85 -2.72
N ASP A 570 -27.26 -8.00 -2.15
CA ASP A 570 -28.67 -8.31 -1.93
C ASP A 570 -29.51 -8.27 -3.21
N THR A 571 -29.13 -7.43 -4.16
CA THR A 571 -29.92 -7.20 -5.37
C THR A 571 -29.41 -8.02 -6.56
N ILE A 572 -28.10 -8.01 -6.81
CA ILE A 572 -27.50 -8.61 -8.00
C ILE A 572 -27.14 -10.06 -7.70
N PHE A 573 -26.34 -10.30 -6.66
CA PHE A 573 -25.81 -11.65 -6.43
C PHE A 573 -26.87 -12.65 -5.94
N ASN A 574 -27.88 -12.19 -5.20
CA ASN A 574 -29.01 -13.03 -4.78
C ASN A 574 -30.03 -13.30 -5.91
N THR A 575 -29.89 -12.68 -7.08
CA THR A 575 -30.79 -12.91 -8.22
C THR A 575 -30.43 -14.22 -8.94
N LYS A 576 -31.21 -15.27 -8.69
CA LYS A 576 -31.00 -16.60 -9.30
C LYS A 576 -31.43 -16.71 -10.76
N VAL A 577 -32.41 -15.90 -11.19
CA VAL A 577 -32.96 -15.93 -12.56
C VAL A 577 -33.08 -14.51 -13.09
N PHE A 578 -32.32 -14.21 -14.15
CA PHE A 578 -32.38 -12.93 -14.84
C PHE A 578 -33.56 -12.88 -15.83
N ASN A 579 -34.74 -12.55 -15.31
CA ASN A 579 -35.92 -12.22 -16.13
C ASN A 579 -36.10 -10.69 -16.24
N TYR A 580 -37.07 -10.26 -17.04
CA TYR A 580 -37.37 -8.82 -17.22
C TYR A 580 -37.66 -8.11 -15.89
N THR A 581 -38.41 -8.75 -14.98
CA THR A 581 -38.75 -8.21 -13.66
C THR A 581 -37.51 -8.04 -12.78
N ALA A 582 -36.62 -9.03 -12.73
CA ALA A 582 -35.38 -8.97 -11.97
C ALA A 582 -34.45 -7.87 -12.51
N LYS A 583 -34.34 -7.76 -13.83
CA LYS A 583 -33.59 -6.68 -14.50
C LYS A 583 -34.13 -5.30 -14.13
N GLU A 584 -35.44 -5.07 -14.19
CA GLU A 584 -36.02 -3.78 -13.83
C GLU A 584 -35.89 -3.48 -12.33
N ASN A 585 -35.95 -4.49 -11.46
CA ASN A 585 -35.67 -4.33 -10.03
C ASN A 585 -34.22 -3.92 -9.76
N ILE A 586 -33.24 -4.60 -10.39
CA ILE A 586 -31.82 -4.25 -10.29
C ILE A 586 -31.61 -2.80 -10.75
N LYS A 587 -32.16 -2.43 -11.90
CA LYS A 587 -32.06 -1.05 -12.42
C LYS A 587 -32.65 -0.02 -11.47
N MET A 588 -33.81 -0.32 -10.86
CA MET A 588 -34.44 0.56 -9.88
C MET A 588 -33.54 0.75 -8.66
N LYS A 589 -33.00 -0.34 -8.10
CA LYS A 589 -32.14 -0.33 -6.92
C LYS A 589 -30.80 0.37 -7.17
N LEU A 590 -30.19 0.17 -8.34
CA LEU A 590 -28.98 0.89 -8.73
C LEU A 590 -29.23 2.40 -8.90
N LYS A 591 -30.37 2.80 -9.47
CA LYS A 591 -30.75 4.22 -9.55
C LYS A 591 -30.97 4.84 -8.17
N GLU A 592 -31.63 4.10 -7.28
CA GLU A 592 -31.83 4.50 -5.89
C GLU A 592 -30.48 4.69 -5.17
N LEU A 593 -29.56 3.72 -5.32
CA LEU A 593 -28.20 3.77 -4.79
C LEU A 593 -27.42 5.00 -5.31
N ILE A 594 -27.39 5.22 -6.62
CA ILE A 594 -26.71 6.38 -7.23
C ILE A 594 -27.26 7.70 -6.66
N ASN A 595 -28.59 7.81 -6.51
CA ASN A 595 -29.20 9.00 -5.93
C ASN A 595 -28.80 9.19 -4.46
N GLN A 596 -28.82 8.12 -3.65
CA GLN A 596 -28.40 8.16 -2.24
C GLN A 596 -26.94 8.57 -2.09
N ILE A 597 -26.04 8.05 -2.94
CA ILE A 597 -24.62 8.46 -2.96
C ILE A 597 -24.50 9.94 -3.33
N GLY A 598 -25.25 10.40 -4.32
CA GLY A 598 -25.29 11.81 -4.70
C GLY A 598 -25.78 12.74 -3.57
N GLU A 599 -26.75 12.32 -2.77
CA GLU A 599 -27.22 13.05 -1.59
C GLU A 599 -26.20 13.05 -0.44
N LEU A 600 -25.57 11.90 -0.16
CA LEU A 600 -24.49 11.79 0.82
C LEU A 600 -23.26 12.63 0.42
N SER A 601 -22.93 12.67 -0.87
CA SER A 601 -21.89 13.54 -1.44
C SER A 601 -22.22 15.02 -1.24
N LYS A 602 -23.46 15.45 -1.54
CA LYS A 602 -23.89 16.85 -1.34
C LYS A 602 -23.83 17.26 0.14
N THR A 603 -24.40 16.45 1.03
CA THR A 603 -24.44 16.75 2.47
C THR A 603 -23.05 16.76 3.12
N SER A 604 -22.12 15.95 2.64
CA SER A 604 -20.71 15.97 3.10
C SER A 604 -19.91 17.17 2.58
N ASN A 605 -20.26 17.76 1.44
CA ASN A 605 -19.57 18.93 0.90
C ASN A 605 -19.95 20.24 1.62
N GLU A 606 -21.03 20.23 2.39
CA GLU A 606 -21.48 21.35 3.20
C GLU A 606 -20.78 21.39 4.58
N SER A 607 -19.98 20.39 4.94
CA SER A 607 -19.17 20.35 6.17
C SER A 607 -17.72 20.80 5.94
N ASN A 608 -17.12 21.46 6.94
CA ASN A 608 -15.76 22.05 6.86
C ASN A 608 -14.63 21.02 6.60
N THR A 609 -14.90 19.72 6.70
CA THR A 609 -13.94 18.62 6.49
C THR A 609 -13.74 18.24 5.02
N ALA A 610 -14.55 18.77 4.10
CA ALA A 610 -14.46 18.51 2.64
C ALA A 610 -13.17 19.02 1.95
N ASN A 611 -12.29 19.73 2.67
CA ASN A 611 -11.06 20.33 2.13
C ASN A 611 -9.78 19.48 2.36
N ILE A 612 -9.92 18.23 2.79
CA ILE A 612 -8.77 17.37 3.10
C ILE A 612 -8.51 16.42 1.91
N SER A 613 -7.56 16.85 1.06
CA SER A 613 -6.93 16.14 -0.08
C SER A 613 -7.51 16.38 -1.49
N ASN A 614 -6.65 16.24 -2.50
CA ASN A 614 -6.99 16.34 -3.94
C ASN A 614 -7.96 15.25 -4.43
N ASN A 615 -8.11 14.16 -3.66
CA ASN A 615 -9.20 13.21 -3.79
C ASN A 615 -10.31 13.65 -2.83
N ASN A 616 -10.97 14.78 -3.14
CA ASN A 616 -12.11 15.16 -2.32
C ASN A 616 -13.16 14.04 -2.40
N PHE A 617 -13.88 13.81 -1.30
CA PHE A 617 -14.90 12.77 -1.23
C PHE A 617 -15.91 12.86 -2.40
N LYS A 618 -16.16 14.09 -2.88
CA LYS A 618 -17.00 14.34 -4.04
C LYS A 618 -16.47 13.69 -5.32
N GLY A 619 -15.20 13.87 -5.66
CA GLY A 619 -14.58 13.32 -6.86
C GLY A 619 -14.57 11.80 -6.82
N TRP A 620 -14.20 11.23 -5.67
CA TRP A 620 -14.33 9.78 -5.46
C TRP A 620 -15.77 9.28 -5.62
N ALA A 621 -16.75 10.00 -5.07
CA ALA A 621 -18.16 9.64 -5.20
C ALA A 621 -18.66 9.79 -6.64
N ASP A 622 -18.19 10.81 -7.37
CA ASP A 622 -18.52 11.04 -8.78
C ASP A 622 -17.95 9.90 -9.65
N ASP A 623 -16.69 9.50 -9.44
CA ASP A 623 -16.06 8.34 -10.11
C ASP A 623 -16.84 7.03 -9.83
N LEU A 624 -17.24 6.82 -8.57
CA LEU A 624 -18.06 5.66 -8.19
C LEU A 624 -19.45 5.69 -8.84
N ILE A 625 -20.07 6.86 -8.94
CA ILE A 625 -21.36 7.05 -9.63
C ILE A 625 -21.21 6.74 -11.12
N GLU A 626 -20.10 7.11 -11.75
CA GLU A 626 -19.81 6.78 -13.16
C GLU A 626 -19.73 5.26 -13.34
N VAL A 627 -18.98 4.55 -12.49
CA VAL A 627 -18.87 3.09 -12.52
C VAL A 627 -20.24 2.41 -12.34
N LEU A 628 -21.04 2.88 -11.38
CA LEU A 628 -22.40 2.37 -11.17
C LEU A 628 -23.34 2.70 -12.33
N GLY A 629 -23.14 3.85 -12.98
CA GLY A 629 -23.85 4.26 -14.19
C GLY A 629 -23.59 3.32 -15.37
N ASP A 630 -22.32 2.96 -15.58
CA ASP A 630 -21.90 1.96 -16.57
C ASP A 630 -22.56 0.59 -16.34
N ILE A 631 -22.58 0.14 -15.08
CA ILE A 631 -23.23 -1.12 -14.69
C ILE A 631 -24.73 -1.06 -15.02
N LEU A 632 -25.39 0.05 -14.66
CA LEU A 632 -26.81 0.30 -14.91
C LEU A 632 -27.14 0.33 -16.42
N GLU A 633 -26.28 0.94 -17.24
CA GLU A 633 -26.44 0.98 -18.70
C GLU A 633 -26.30 -0.41 -19.31
N GLY A 634 -25.32 -1.21 -18.87
CA GLY A 634 -25.15 -2.58 -19.36
C GLY A 634 -26.38 -3.46 -19.12
N TYR A 635 -27.03 -3.34 -17.96
CA TYR A 635 -28.32 -3.98 -17.72
C TYR A 635 -29.40 -3.47 -18.68
N SER A 636 -29.37 -2.20 -19.09
CA SER A 636 -30.33 -1.63 -20.04
C SER A 636 -30.13 -2.18 -21.46
N MET A 637 -28.87 -2.34 -21.90
CA MET A 637 -28.45 -2.69 -23.28
C MET A 637 -28.38 -4.20 -23.59
N ARG A 638 -28.90 -5.06 -22.69
CA ARG A 638 -28.90 -6.55 -22.76
C ARG A 638 -27.56 -7.24 -22.44
N ASN A 639 -26.51 -6.51 -22.07
CA ASN A 639 -25.23 -7.10 -21.64
C ASN A 639 -25.16 -7.26 -20.12
N HIS A 640 -26.06 -8.07 -19.56
CA HIS A 640 -26.19 -8.25 -18.11
C HIS A 640 -25.05 -9.07 -17.49
N GLN A 641 -24.36 -9.91 -18.27
CA GLN A 641 -23.22 -10.71 -17.81
C GLN A 641 -21.98 -9.84 -17.58
N LEU A 642 -21.64 -8.95 -18.52
CA LEU A 642 -20.59 -7.96 -18.30
C LEU A 642 -20.93 -7.03 -17.13
N SER A 643 -22.20 -6.63 -16.96
CA SER A 643 -22.63 -5.86 -15.79
C SER A 643 -22.47 -6.63 -14.48
N ASN A 644 -22.77 -7.94 -14.45
CA ASN A 644 -22.54 -8.78 -13.28
C ASN A 644 -21.05 -8.82 -12.92
N HIS A 645 -20.17 -8.99 -13.92
CA HIS A 645 -18.73 -8.96 -13.74
C HIS A 645 -18.25 -7.61 -13.17
N LYS A 646 -18.65 -6.49 -13.79
CA LYS A 646 -18.32 -5.14 -13.29
C LYS A 646 -18.84 -4.92 -11.86
N SER A 647 -20.02 -5.47 -11.53
CA SER A 647 -20.59 -5.40 -10.19
C SER A 647 -19.77 -6.17 -9.16
N PHE A 648 -19.20 -7.32 -9.52
CA PHE A 648 -18.28 -8.06 -8.67
C PHE A 648 -16.97 -7.32 -8.42
N GLY A 649 -16.39 -6.71 -9.46
CA GLY A 649 -15.23 -5.82 -9.28
C GLY A 649 -15.52 -4.64 -8.36
N CYS A 650 -16.67 -3.99 -8.52
CA CYS A 650 -17.12 -2.89 -7.66
C CYS A 650 -17.38 -3.35 -6.20
N TYR A 651 -17.96 -4.54 -6.02
CA TYR A 651 -18.15 -5.16 -4.71
C TYR A 651 -16.80 -5.36 -4.01
N LEU A 652 -15.82 -6.01 -4.66
CA LEU A 652 -14.49 -6.24 -4.10
C LEU A 652 -13.75 -4.94 -3.76
N SER A 653 -13.91 -3.86 -4.56
CA SER A 653 -13.27 -2.58 -4.24
C SER A 653 -13.88 -1.88 -3.02
N CYS A 654 -15.12 -2.20 -2.66
CA CYS A 654 -15.79 -1.64 -1.49
C CYS A 654 -15.54 -2.46 -0.22
N LEU A 655 -15.19 -3.75 -0.35
CA LEU A 655 -14.79 -4.58 0.79
C LEU A 655 -13.57 -4.00 1.45
#